data_AF-A0A7R9GH51-F1
#
_entry.id   AF-A0A7R9GH51-F1
#
_cell.length_a   1.000
_cell.length_b   1.000
_cell.length_c   1.000
_cell.angle_alpha   90.00
_cell.angle_beta   90.00
_cell.angle_gamma   90.00
#
_symmetry.space_group_name_H-M   'P 1'
#
loop_
_entity.id
_entity.type
_entity.pdbx_description
1 polymer ?
#
loop_
_entity_poly.entity_id
_entity_poly.type
_entity_poly.pdbx_seq_one_letter_code
_entity_poly.pdbx_strand_id
1 'polypeptide(L)'
;MLNYSIREKELNNLGSRNQLQGIRNKSFTFDDDILVPEDNEPGPSSAFALIINGHSLVHALNARMERLFLDVATRSQAVYDPFFISCFNLFYTSMPVLALAVLEQDVNDVYSMRYPKLYTPGLKGLLFNKVEFFKSVLMGVITSAALFFVTWGTYQDALNPEGQVTSDLMLFGSVLATNLVMVVTLQIALDTAHWTIINFLTLAASLLLYFTLTFSYYYIFSSQYLGSLKKAMEAANFWFTLILLMAVLILPIVAKRFYMHDLYPTLSDRVRLKQRQASKTSHQQPQKDFQRVNSAFGRSRRSLRSGYAFSHQEGFGRLITTGKMMRPAANVNGMYTKYYNRVTSGSGAIIGADAPLPPAGPSVLNQRSAPLVTFVTPNSVLPTYGASGQTLSYLELATLLRLCWAQTISSKAKMFPTLRLWFLSISAGVFAENGRFKDISDDPYVFSVKDLPENTRFLPTLGNGHLATVVNTDVIYVNGLYNGARGDSHRAKVASLHRAQVELVGAGELIDITFSLDTRRGVFEEVREYSDCSFTQTQLAHQFYSTSLVNVLKVTSKTDETLDLVLRLETTPQPSETDDLNLFSMTTLPDGTVILCYKTKVVEDPRYQQEGSEICITSDSTIPTGQDVNIQLSPENNTFFVAQYSLYGSNLHQELGLTISDMKLMQPEELMDSHVAAWTERFNNFVISVKGDLEMAKVVQGSIYYLMSSTPSHNEFVASERFFGLSPGSLAYGDRMMDYQGHSFWDTETWMFPAFLLFDPLAAKETLNYRVANLAAARDRALETGYLLARFPWESGFTGSEVTPDCCPDVRDNEQHITADIALAAKQYIDLTQDLEWLTSPQTSTQETGCDLLLDIGNFWLSRVQQLDHPPGSYGILGVMPPDEDHSLVNNSVYTNVAAASALRTAKYAACLCDAETSDGFLESLSEVADNMWVPFDSELGYHPEFDGYEIGEAIKQADAILLGYPLGLEMDSAVRRKDLEIYEAAVRPTGPAMTWSMHAVGWAELGEWDRAETMFNKSYQLYVREPFRIWTEAQDGLGAINFITGMGGFLQAILFGYAGIRIQTDRLYFNPHLPPGVTELELRGVAYRGSRSSITIGSNGIIFQAKELSESKTLFLQQSDMVFIVDDFNLRVGPLGPQQPPAPGRPQGQLPNNNMVPSAQQHQQPGIVNPGGYSGKMVLPGTPPGHSQQFQVLLNPQEEIPVMKPAQRQPEVPKKHLRKSFLPESDL
;
A
#
# COMPACT_ATOMS: atom_id res chain seq x y z
N MET A 1 -18.71 -31.23 -3.11
CA MET A 1 -18.63 -32.69 -2.81
C MET A 1 -17.41 -32.90 -1.91
N LEU A 2 -17.44 -33.92 -1.03
CA LEU A 2 -16.43 -34.20 0.03
C LEU A 2 -16.37 -33.07 1.08
N ASN A 3 -16.91 -33.16 2.31
CA ASN A 3 -17.06 -34.29 3.23
C ASN A 3 -18.26 -34.09 4.18
N TYR A 4 -19.21 -35.03 4.16
CA TYR A 4 -20.24 -35.21 5.20
C TYR A 4 -20.64 -36.69 5.17
N SER A 5 -19.84 -37.58 5.78
CA SER A 5 -20.08 -39.03 5.73
C SER A 5 -19.32 -39.84 6.81
N ILE A 6 -19.50 -39.52 8.09
CA ILE A 6 -19.20 -40.46 9.19
C ILE A 6 -20.32 -40.41 10.25
N ARG A 7 -21.53 -40.90 9.91
CA ARG A 7 -22.54 -41.30 10.92
C ARG A 7 -23.65 -42.23 10.40
N GLU A 8 -23.34 -43.15 9.50
CA GLU A 8 -24.37 -44.06 8.91
C GLU A 8 -23.90 -45.52 8.77
N LYS A 9 -23.15 -46.03 9.76
CA LYS A 9 -22.55 -47.38 9.72
C LYS A 9 -23.29 -48.46 10.53
N GLU A 10 -24.49 -48.19 11.04
CA GLU A 10 -25.28 -49.14 11.85
C GLU A 10 -26.59 -49.64 11.18
N LEU A 11 -26.98 -49.12 10.01
CA LEU A 11 -28.25 -49.47 9.36
C LEU A 11 -28.17 -50.56 8.27
N ASN A 12 -27.01 -51.21 8.09
CA ASN A 12 -26.77 -52.18 7.01
C ASN A 12 -27.13 -53.65 7.33
N ASN A 13 -27.91 -53.91 8.40
CA ASN A 13 -28.39 -55.25 8.75
C ASN A 13 -29.90 -55.38 8.53
N LEU A 14 -30.31 -55.70 7.30
CA LEU A 14 -31.42 -56.61 6.91
C LEU A 14 -31.79 -56.39 5.43
N GLY A 15 -31.20 -57.18 4.54
CA GLY A 15 -31.66 -57.24 3.15
C GLY A 15 -32.76 -58.28 2.98
N SER A 16 -33.83 -57.96 2.24
CA SER A 16 -34.45 -58.87 1.25
C SER A 16 -35.52 -58.17 0.40
N ARG A 17 -35.65 -58.63 -0.85
CA ARG A 17 -36.52 -58.07 -1.88
C ARG A 17 -37.97 -58.57 -1.80
N ASN A 18 -38.86 -57.77 -2.40
CA ASN A 18 -40.20 -58.12 -2.90
C ASN A 18 -41.34 -58.23 -1.86
N GLN A 19 -41.94 -57.08 -1.52
CA GLN A 19 -43.34 -56.84 -1.89
C GLN A 19 -43.61 -55.33 -2.08
N LEU A 20 -44.23 -54.99 -3.20
CA LEU A 20 -44.85 -53.69 -3.44
C LEU A 20 -46.22 -53.64 -2.75
N GLN A 21 -46.70 -52.42 -2.47
CA GLN A 21 -48.02 -52.08 -1.89
C GLN A 21 -48.15 -52.26 -0.37
N GLY A 22 -48.10 -51.13 0.34
CA GLY A 22 -48.51 -51.03 1.74
C GLY A 22 -48.00 -49.75 2.40
N ILE A 23 -48.91 -48.94 2.92
CA ILE A 23 -48.65 -47.90 3.94
C ILE A 23 -47.75 -46.74 3.46
N ARG A 24 -48.33 -45.85 2.65
CA ARG A 24 -48.22 -44.41 2.97
C ARG A 24 -48.98 -44.17 4.28
N ASN A 25 -48.48 -43.25 5.09
CA ASN A 25 -49.00 -42.73 6.38
C ASN A 25 -48.37 -43.36 7.63
N LYS A 26 -47.46 -42.61 8.26
CA LYS A 26 -47.78 -41.94 9.52
C LYS A 26 -46.98 -40.65 9.66
N SER A 27 -47.70 -39.56 9.92
CA SER A 27 -47.19 -38.27 10.33
C SER A 27 -46.55 -38.34 11.72
N PHE A 28 -45.58 -37.47 11.99
CA PHE A 28 -45.40 -36.97 13.36
C PHE A 28 -46.54 -35.99 13.63
N THR A 29 -47.35 -36.29 14.64
CA THR A 29 -48.32 -35.35 15.22
C THR A 29 -47.65 -34.59 16.36
N PHE A 30 -47.99 -33.30 16.47
CA PHE A 30 -48.12 -32.65 17.76
C PHE A 30 -49.60 -32.36 17.94
N ASP A 31 -50.15 -32.80 19.06
CA ASP A 31 -51.55 -32.64 19.45
C ASP A 31 -51.80 -31.31 20.17
N ASP A 32 -53.08 -31.10 20.49
CA ASP A 32 -53.64 -30.17 21.48
C ASP A 32 -53.77 -28.67 21.10
N ASP A 33 -54.89 -28.40 20.43
CA ASP A 33 -56.02 -27.64 20.99
C ASP A 33 -55.70 -26.50 21.99
N ILE A 34 -55.84 -25.26 21.50
CA ILE A 34 -56.46 -24.18 22.28
C ILE A 34 -57.60 -23.59 21.45
N LEU A 35 -58.81 -23.64 22.01
CA LEU A 35 -60.07 -23.23 21.40
C LEU A 35 -60.41 -21.73 21.62
N VAL A 36 -61.30 -21.21 20.75
CA VAL A 36 -62.14 -19.99 20.88
C VAL A 36 -61.46 -18.64 20.50
N PRO A 37 -62.14 -17.67 19.82
CA PRO A 37 -63.45 -17.68 19.14
C PRO A 37 -63.42 -17.30 17.63
N GLU A 38 -64.56 -17.51 16.96
CA GLU A 38 -64.93 -16.76 15.74
C GLU A 38 -65.32 -15.31 16.08
N ASP A 39 -64.96 -14.33 15.24
CA ASP A 39 -65.90 -13.26 14.87
C ASP A 39 -65.45 -12.51 13.59
N ASN A 40 -66.41 -11.95 12.86
CA ASN A 40 -66.22 -11.36 11.52
C ASN A 40 -65.81 -9.87 11.54
N GLU A 41 -64.96 -9.46 10.58
CA GLU A 41 -65.11 -8.26 9.70
C GLU A 41 -63.88 -8.12 8.77
N PRO A 42 -64.00 -7.51 7.57
CA PRO A 42 -63.01 -7.68 6.49
C PRO A 42 -61.84 -6.70 6.54
N GLY A 43 -60.67 -7.17 6.96
CA GLY A 43 -59.38 -6.48 6.76
C GLY A 43 -58.81 -6.72 5.35
N PRO A 44 -58.03 -5.78 4.77
CA PRO A 44 -57.45 -5.95 3.46
C PRO A 44 -56.40 -7.07 3.48
N SER A 45 -56.66 -8.17 2.77
CA SER A 45 -55.67 -9.21 2.50
C SER A 45 -54.60 -8.65 1.57
N SER A 46 -53.59 -7.99 2.15
CA SER A 46 -52.38 -7.58 1.47
C SER A 46 -51.61 -8.82 1.01
N ALA A 47 -51.93 -9.31 -0.18
CA ALA A 47 -51.21 -10.39 -0.84
C ALA A 47 -49.80 -9.90 -1.19
N PHE A 48 -48.79 -10.41 -0.50
CA PHE A 48 -47.38 -10.09 -0.76
C PHE A 48 -46.80 -11.05 -1.81
N ALA A 49 -46.24 -10.49 -2.89
CA ALA A 49 -45.51 -11.27 -3.90
C ALA A 49 -44.01 -11.29 -3.56
N LEU A 50 -43.45 -12.47 -3.30
CA LEU A 50 -42.03 -12.66 -3.05
C LEU A 50 -41.28 -12.90 -4.38
N ILE A 51 -40.56 -11.90 -4.86
CA ILE A 51 -39.73 -12.02 -6.08
C ILE A 51 -38.31 -12.43 -5.67
N ILE A 52 -37.98 -13.71 -5.84
CA ILE A 52 -36.63 -14.25 -5.57
C ILE A 52 -35.82 -14.22 -6.86
N ASN A 53 -34.67 -13.56 -6.86
CA ASN A 53 -33.77 -13.51 -8.01
C ASN A 53 -32.45 -14.24 -7.69
N GLY A 54 -32.36 -15.51 -8.12
CA GLY A 54 -31.17 -16.35 -7.99
C GLY A 54 -31.07 -17.19 -6.71
N HIS A 55 -30.27 -18.25 -6.77
CA HIS A 55 -30.05 -19.21 -5.67
C HIS A 55 -29.17 -18.66 -4.53
N SER A 56 -28.47 -17.54 -4.75
CA SER A 56 -27.43 -17.01 -3.85
C SER A 56 -27.97 -16.38 -2.57
N LEU A 57 -29.27 -16.14 -2.44
CA LEU A 57 -29.87 -15.48 -1.27
C LEU A 57 -29.65 -16.26 0.04
N VAL A 58 -29.50 -17.59 -0.05
CA VAL A 58 -29.30 -18.48 1.11
C VAL A 58 -27.97 -18.22 1.83
N HIS A 59 -26.97 -17.66 1.15
CA HIS A 59 -25.66 -17.35 1.74
C HIS A 59 -25.53 -15.91 2.25
N ALA A 60 -26.57 -15.08 2.12
CA ALA A 60 -26.54 -13.65 2.46
C ALA A 60 -27.46 -13.27 3.65
N LEU A 61 -28.08 -14.26 4.31
CA LEU A 61 -29.06 -14.04 5.37
C LEU A 61 -28.60 -14.59 6.71
N ASN A 62 -28.61 -13.74 7.73
CA ASN A 62 -28.55 -14.10 9.15
C ASN A 62 -29.62 -15.17 9.49
N ALA A 63 -29.31 -16.14 10.35
CA ALA A 63 -30.21 -17.25 10.73
C ALA A 63 -31.65 -16.83 11.17
N ARG A 64 -31.83 -15.62 11.71
CA ARG A 64 -33.16 -15.05 12.04
C ARG A 64 -33.90 -14.57 10.79
N MET A 65 -33.19 -13.97 9.84
CA MET A 65 -33.72 -13.62 8.52
C MET A 65 -33.97 -14.87 7.67
N GLU A 66 -33.14 -15.90 7.80
CA GLU A 66 -33.35 -17.21 7.16
C GLU A 66 -34.62 -17.89 7.68
N ARG A 67 -34.87 -17.91 9.00
CA ARG A 67 -36.15 -18.38 9.57
C ARG A 67 -37.34 -17.55 9.10
N LEU A 68 -37.22 -16.23 9.05
CA LEU A 68 -38.29 -15.35 8.55
C LEU A 68 -38.56 -15.60 7.06
N PHE A 69 -37.50 -15.79 6.27
CA PHE A 69 -37.57 -16.14 4.86
C PHE A 69 -38.21 -17.51 4.65
N LEU A 70 -37.88 -18.52 5.46
CA LEU A 70 -38.51 -19.84 5.43
C LEU A 70 -40.00 -19.78 5.80
N ASP A 71 -40.38 -19.00 6.83
CA ASP A 71 -41.78 -18.82 7.24
C ASP A 71 -42.60 -18.07 6.17
N VAL A 72 -42.02 -17.07 5.51
CA VAL A 72 -42.68 -16.39 4.37
C VAL A 72 -42.72 -17.28 3.12
N ALA A 73 -41.65 -18.03 2.82
CA ALA A 73 -41.56 -18.89 1.65
C ALA A 73 -42.51 -20.10 1.72
N THR A 74 -42.64 -20.73 2.89
CA THR A 74 -43.57 -21.85 3.13
C THR A 74 -45.04 -21.43 3.05
N ARG A 75 -45.36 -20.13 3.22
CA ARG A 75 -46.69 -19.55 3.00
C ARG A 75 -46.92 -19.06 1.55
N SER A 76 -45.90 -19.09 0.69
CA SER A 76 -45.96 -18.58 -0.69
C SER A 76 -46.25 -19.69 -1.70
N GLN A 77 -47.01 -19.37 -2.76
CA GLN A 77 -47.23 -20.27 -3.89
C GLN A 77 -46.32 -19.88 -5.07
N ALA A 78 -45.69 -20.87 -5.69
CA ALA A 78 -44.87 -20.65 -6.88
C ALA A 78 -45.74 -20.30 -8.10
N VAL A 79 -45.48 -19.14 -8.71
CA VAL A 79 -46.19 -18.65 -9.92
C VAL A 79 -45.81 -19.45 -11.17
N TYR A 80 -44.69 -20.16 -11.15
CA TYR A 80 -44.20 -20.97 -12.27
C TYR A 80 -44.20 -22.46 -11.93
N ASP A 81 -44.43 -23.29 -12.95
CA ASP A 81 -44.24 -24.73 -12.88
C ASP A 81 -42.74 -25.08 -12.64
N PRO A 82 -42.39 -26.01 -11.72
CA PRO A 82 -41.01 -26.39 -11.44
C PRO A 82 -40.23 -26.92 -12.65
N PHE A 83 -40.90 -27.53 -13.64
CA PHE A 83 -40.27 -27.93 -14.90
C PHE A 83 -39.89 -26.72 -15.74
N PHE A 84 -40.75 -25.68 -15.81
CA PHE A 84 -40.39 -24.44 -16.50
C PHE A 84 -39.15 -23.80 -15.87
N ILE A 85 -39.07 -23.69 -14.54
CA ILE A 85 -37.88 -23.14 -13.85
C ILE A 85 -36.61 -23.94 -14.20
N SER A 86 -36.71 -25.26 -14.23
CA SER A 86 -35.59 -26.16 -14.56
C SER A 86 -35.13 -26.00 -16.02
N CYS A 87 -36.07 -25.97 -16.97
CA CYS A 87 -35.76 -25.75 -18.39
C CYS A 87 -35.33 -24.31 -18.71
N PHE A 88 -35.79 -23.32 -17.94
CA PHE A 88 -35.42 -21.92 -18.10
C PHE A 88 -33.92 -21.72 -17.91
N ASN A 89 -33.36 -22.28 -16.83
CA ASN A 89 -31.93 -22.21 -16.56
C ASN A 89 -31.08 -23.04 -17.54
N LEU A 90 -31.59 -24.19 -18.02
CA LEU A 90 -30.81 -25.13 -18.84
C LEU A 90 -30.88 -24.89 -20.36
N PHE A 91 -32.01 -24.41 -20.89
CA PHE A 91 -32.24 -24.29 -22.33
C PHE A 91 -32.56 -22.86 -22.79
N TYR A 92 -33.32 -22.09 -22.00
CA TYR A 92 -33.80 -20.77 -22.46
C TYR A 92 -32.83 -19.63 -22.14
N THR A 93 -32.07 -19.70 -21.05
CA THR A 93 -31.07 -18.69 -20.68
C THR A 93 -29.63 -19.10 -21.00
N SER A 94 -29.19 -20.29 -20.57
CA SER A 94 -27.78 -20.68 -20.72
C SER A 94 -27.38 -21.04 -22.15
N MET A 95 -28.24 -21.69 -22.95
CA MET A 95 -27.88 -22.09 -24.33
C MET A 95 -27.64 -20.89 -25.27
N PRO A 96 -28.48 -19.83 -25.32
CA PRO A 96 -28.20 -18.66 -26.15
C PRO A 96 -26.98 -17.86 -25.67
N VAL A 97 -26.82 -17.71 -24.35
CA VAL A 97 -25.69 -16.99 -23.75
C VAL A 97 -24.36 -17.73 -24.00
N LEU A 98 -24.33 -19.06 -23.85
CA LEU A 98 -23.16 -19.88 -24.16
C LEU A 98 -22.81 -19.81 -25.65
N ALA A 99 -23.82 -19.82 -26.53
CA ALA A 99 -23.60 -19.69 -27.96
C ALA A 99 -22.99 -18.33 -28.32
N LEU A 100 -23.48 -17.22 -27.75
CA LEU A 100 -22.85 -15.90 -27.95
C LEU A 100 -21.44 -15.87 -27.38
N ALA A 101 -21.25 -16.26 -26.11
CA ALA A 101 -19.94 -16.25 -25.46
C ALA A 101 -18.85 -17.04 -26.22
N VAL A 102 -19.23 -18.11 -26.94
CA VAL A 102 -18.30 -18.93 -27.73
C VAL A 102 -18.21 -18.48 -29.20
N LEU A 103 -19.29 -17.97 -29.79
CA LEU A 103 -19.44 -17.80 -31.25
C LEU A 103 -19.48 -16.34 -31.73
N GLU A 104 -19.75 -15.38 -30.85
CA GLU A 104 -19.75 -13.96 -31.18
C GLU A 104 -18.34 -13.42 -31.45
N GLN A 105 -18.26 -12.34 -32.23
CA GLN A 105 -17.05 -11.60 -32.55
C GLN A 105 -17.36 -10.11 -32.57
N ASP A 106 -16.63 -9.31 -31.79
CA ASP A 106 -16.81 -7.86 -31.81
C ASP A 106 -16.38 -7.23 -33.14
N VAL A 107 -15.26 -7.70 -33.68
CA VAL A 107 -14.61 -7.26 -34.91
C VAL A 107 -14.01 -8.50 -35.60
N ASN A 108 -13.86 -8.49 -36.93
CA ASN A 108 -13.26 -9.62 -37.63
C ASN A 108 -11.78 -9.85 -37.23
N ASP A 109 -11.29 -11.07 -37.45
CA ASP A 109 -9.93 -11.53 -37.17
C ASP A 109 -8.83 -10.55 -37.66
N VAL A 110 -8.92 -10.09 -38.91
CA VAL A 110 -7.94 -9.18 -39.51
C VAL A 110 -7.84 -7.85 -38.76
N TYR A 111 -8.96 -7.23 -38.36
CA TYR A 111 -8.93 -5.96 -37.64
C TYR A 111 -8.69 -6.14 -36.14
N SER A 112 -9.09 -7.27 -35.55
CA SER A 112 -8.74 -7.62 -34.16
C SER A 112 -7.23 -7.74 -33.96
N MET A 113 -6.52 -8.39 -34.90
CA MET A 113 -5.05 -8.45 -34.90
C MET A 113 -4.40 -7.08 -35.19
N ARG A 114 -5.06 -6.23 -36.00
CA ARG A 114 -4.53 -4.91 -36.38
C ARG A 114 -4.70 -3.83 -35.30
N TYR A 115 -5.65 -4.02 -34.38
CA TYR A 115 -5.97 -3.05 -33.31
C TYR A 115 -5.96 -3.74 -31.93
N PRO A 116 -4.79 -4.14 -31.40
CA PRO A 116 -4.68 -4.86 -30.12
C PRO A 116 -5.22 -4.07 -28.91
N LYS A 117 -5.36 -2.73 -29.03
CA LYS A 117 -6.05 -1.89 -28.02
C LYS A 117 -7.53 -2.27 -27.80
N LEU A 118 -8.13 -3.09 -28.67
CA LEU A 118 -9.47 -3.66 -28.46
C LEU A 118 -9.55 -4.59 -27.23
N TYR A 119 -8.43 -5.19 -26.80
CA TYR A 119 -8.38 -6.07 -25.62
C TYR A 119 -8.21 -5.32 -24.28
N THR A 120 -7.86 -4.03 -24.31
CA THR A 120 -7.57 -3.23 -23.12
C THR A 120 -8.71 -3.17 -22.09
N PRO A 121 -10.01 -3.08 -22.45
CA PRO A 121 -11.10 -3.07 -21.47
C PRO A 121 -11.23 -4.37 -20.68
N GLY A 122 -10.88 -5.51 -21.27
CA GLY A 122 -10.84 -6.80 -20.58
C GLY A 122 -9.67 -6.90 -19.60
N LEU A 123 -8.47 -6.51 -20.05
CA LEU A 123 -7.26 -6.51 -19.22
C LEU A 123 -7.35 -5.55 -18.02
N LYS A 124 -8.03 -4.41 -18.18
CA LYS A 124 -8.30 -3.44 -17.10
C LYS A 124 -9.53 -3.75 -16.25
N GLY A 125 -10.16 -4.93 -16.41
CA GLY A 125 -11.34 -5.33 -15.63
C GLY A 125 -12.59 -4.44 -15.82
N LEU A 126 -12.61 -3.54 -16.81
CA LEU A 126 -13.64 -2.50 -16.95
C LEU A 126 -15.04 -3.07 -17.18
N LEU A 127 -15.14 -4.29 -17.72
CA LEU A 127 -16.39 -5.00 -17.98
C LEU A 127 -16.82 -5.93 -16.82
N PHE A 128 -15.95 -6.20 -15.86
CA PHE A 128 -16.20 -7.11 -14.74
C PHE A 128 -15.84 -6.43 -13.41
N ASN A 129 -16.60 -5.38 -13.08
CA ASN A 129 -16.43 -4.61 -11.85
C ASN A 129 -17.72 -4.61 -11.01
N LYS A 130 -17.59 -4.33 -9.70
CA LYS A 130 -18.72 -4.34 -8.74
C LYS A 130 -19.85 -3.38 -9.15
N VAL A 131 -19.54 -2.24 -9.76
CA VAL A 131 -20.52 -1.23 -10.17
C VAL A 131 -21.39 -1.73 -11.34
N GLU A 132 -20.79 -2.35 -12.36
CA GLU A 132 -21.55 -2.95 -13.48
C GLU A 132 -22.34 -4.19 -13.04
N PHE A 133 -21.84 -4.96 -12.06
CA PHE A 133 -22.62 -6.02 -11.42
C PHE A 133 -23.88 -5.46 -10.75
N PHE A 134 -23.77 -4.45 -9.88
CA PHE A 134 -24.93 -3.84 -9.22
C PHE A 134 -25.89 -3.15 -10.20
N LYS A 135 -25.39 -2.50 -11.26
CA LYS A 135 -26.23 -1.98 -12.36
C LYS A 135 -27.04 -3.09 -13.05
N SER A 136 -26.42 -4.24 -13.28
CA SER A 136 -27.06 -5.41 -13.90
C SER A 136 -28.12 -6.03 -12.99
N VAL A 137 -27.83 -6.17 -11.69
CA VAL A 137 -28.80 -6.62 -10.68
C VAL A 137 -30.00 -5.66 -10.61
N LEU A 138 -29.76 -4.35 -10.56
CA LEU A 138 -30.83 -3.34 -10.52
C LEU A 138 -31.70 -3.38 -11.78
N MET A 139 -31.09 -3.51 -12.97
CA MET A 139 -31.83 -3.68 -14.23
C MET A 139 -32.68 -4.96 -14.22
N GLY A 140 -32.14 -6.06 -13.68
CA GLY A 140 -32.87 -7.31 -13.48
C GLY A 140 -34.11 -7.13 -12.61
N VAL A 141 -33.97 -6.48 -11.44
CA VAL A 141 -35.08 -6.20 -10.53
C VAL A 141 -36.16 -5.34 -11.19
N ILE A 142 -35.78 -4.27 -11.91
CA ILE A 142 -36.73 -3.42 -12.65
C ILE A 142 -37.46 -4.22 -13.74
N THR A 143 -36.75 -5.07 -14.47
CA THR A 143 -37.30 -5.92 -15.53
C THR A 143 -38.30 -6.93 -14.95
N SER A 144 -37.96 -7.62 -13.86
CA SER A 144 -38.84 -8.55 -13.16
C SER A 144 -40.08 -7.86 -12.60
N ALA A 145 -39.94 -6.67 -12.00
CA ALA A 145 -41.07 -5.90 -11.49
C ALA A 145 -42.04 -5.48 -12.60
N ALA A 146 -41.52 -4.97 -13.73
CA ALA A 146 -42.35 -4.61 -14.87
C ALA A 146 -43.07 -5.82 -15.49
N LEU A 147 -42.37 -6.94 -15.70
CA LEU A 147 -42.97 -8.19 -16.18
C LEU A 147 -44.14 -8.63 -15.28
N PHE A 148 -43.94 -8.62 -13.95
CA PHE A 148 -44.96 -9.04 -13.00
C PHE A 148 -46.14 -8.05 -12.94
N PHE A 149 -45.90 -6.77 -12.64
CA PHE A 149 -46.97 -5.80 -12.39
C PHE A 149 -47.78 -5.43 -13.63
N VAL A 150 -47.16 -5.35 -14.82
CA VAL A 150 -47.90 -5.10 -16.06
C VAL A 150 -48.78 -6.30 -16.41
N THR A 151 -48.24 -7.53 -16.34
CA THR A 151 -49.05 -8.74 -16.58
C THR A 151 -50.19 -8.83 -15.56
N TRP A 152 -49.92 -8.56 -14.28
CA TRP A 152 -50.93 -8.61 -13.22
C TRP A 152 -52.05 -7.61 -13.44
N GLY A 153 -51.72 -6.32 -13.67
CA GLY A 153 -52.71 -5.28 -13.91
C GLY A 153 -53.58 -5.51 -15.15
N THR A 154 -53.11 -6.28 -16.14
CA THR A 154 -53.89 -6.65 -17.32
C THR A 154 -54.72 -7.93 -17.19
N TYR A 155 -54.50 -8.73 -16.16
CA TYR A 155 -55.22 -10.01 -15.93
C TYR A 155 -56.04 -10.05 -14.63
N GLN A 156 -55.86 -9.08 -13.72
CA GLN A 156 -56.57 -8.99 -12.44
C GLN A 156 -58.11 -8.99 -12.61
N ASP A 157 -58.62 -8.14 -13.51
CA ASP A 157 -60.06 -7.97 -13.77
C ASP A 157 -60.46 -8.42 -15.19
N ALA A 158 -59.66 -9.25 -15.84
CA ALA A 158 -59.86 -9.62 -17.24
C ALA A 158 -61.03 -10.62 -17.42
N LEU A 159 -61.90 -10.32 -18.39
CA LEU A 159 -63.00 -11.17 -18.83
C LEU A 159 -62.71 -11.67 -20.26
N ASN A 160 -63.04 -12.93 -20.55
CA ASN A 160 -63.03 -13.45 -21.93
C ASN A 160 -64.28 -12.98 -22.71
N PRO A 161 -64.33 -13.14 -24.05
CA PRO A 161 -65.51 -12.80 -24.85
C PRO A 161 -66.79 -13.56 -24.46
N GLU A 162 -66.68 -14.68 -23.73
CA GLU A 162 -67.81 -15.43 -23.18
C GLU A 162 -68.27 -14.96 -21.77
N GLY A 163 -67.67 -13.92 -21.20
CA GLY A 163 -68.05 -13.35 -19.90
C GLY A 163 -67.52 -14.08 -18.65
N GLN A 164 -66.57 -15.00 -18.81
CA GLN A 164 -65.86 -15.69 -17.74
C GLN A 164 -64.63 -14.90 -17.28
N VAL A 165 -64.37 -14.93 -15.97
CA VAL A 165 -63.17 -14.36 -15.35
C VAL A 165 -61.93 -15.16 -15.76
N THR A 166 -60.87 -14.47 -16.23
CA THR A 166 -59.61 -15.11 -16.68
C THR A 166 -58.44 -14.98 -15.70
N SER A 167 -58.70 -14.51 -14.48
CA SER A 167 -57.73 -14.35 -13.38
C SER A 167 -57.30 -15.69 -12.72
N ASP A 168 -57.02 -16.72 -13.54
CA ASP A 168 -56.48 -18.00 -13.09
C ASP A 168 -54.95 -17.90 -12.94
N LEU A 169 -54.43 -18.32 -11.78
CA LEU A 169 -52.99 -18.34 -11.47
C LEU A 169 -52.18 -19.13 -12.52
N MET A 170 -52.73 -20.22 -13.05
CA MET A 170 -52.05 -21.06 -14.04
C MET A 170 -51.97 -20.37 -15.41
N LEU A 171 -53.00 -19.61 -15.78
CA LEU A 171 -53.01 -18.82 -17.01
C LEU A 171 -52.07 -17.61 -16.88
N PHE A 172 -52.11 -16.92 -15.74
CA PHE A 172 -51.20 -15.82 -15.40
C PHE A 172 -49.72 -16.26 -15.44
N GLY A 173 -49.38 -17.37 -14.78
CA GLY A 173 -48.02 -17.93 -14.76
C GLY A 173 -47.51 -18.30 -16.16
N SER A 174 -48.37 -18.88 -17.01
CA SER A 174 -48.04 -19.19 -18.40
C SER A 174 -47.78 -17.95 -19.26
N VAL A 175 -48.59 -16.90 -19.13
CA VAL A 175 -48.40 -15.63 -19.85
C VAL A 175 -47.11 -14.95 -19.41
N LEU A 176 -46.87 -14.88 -18.09
CA LEU A 176 -45.66 -14.31 -17.51
C LEU A 176 -44.39 -15.06 -17.98
N ALA A 177 -44.45 -16.40 -18.05
CA ALA A 177 -43.36 -17.23 -18.55
C ALA A 177 -43.05 -16.99 -20.04
N THR A 178 -44.08 -16.90 -20.89
CA THR A 178 -43.88 -16.58 -22.32
C THR A 178 -43.31 -15.18 -22.51
N ASN A 179 -43.85 -14.18 -21.80
CA ASN A 179 -43.36 -12.80 -21.87
C ASN A 179 -41.89 -12.68 -21.42
N LEU A 180 -41.50 -13.39 -20.36
CA LEU A 180 -40.11 -13.45 -19.88
C LEU A 180 -39.15 -14.03 -20.94
N VAL A 181 -39.46 -15.20 -21.52
CA VAL A 181 -38.63 -15.85 -22.54
C VAL A 181 -38.51 -14.97 -23.80
N MET A 182 -39.61 -14.33 -24.21
CA MET A 182 -39.64 -13.43 -25.36
C MET A 182 -38.79 -12.17 -25.14
N VAL A 183 -38.92 -11.51 -23.98
CA VAL A 183 -38.14 -10.29 -23.64
C VAL A 183 -36.65 -10.62 -23.56
N VAL A 184 -36.26 -11.68 -22.85
CA VAL A 184 -34.85 -12.08 -22.72
C VAL A 184 -34.26 -12.46 -24.08
N THR A 185 -34.97 -13.23 -24.90
CA THR A 185 -34.46 -13.58 -26.24
C THR A 185 -34.31 -12.35 -27.14
N LEU A 186 -35.20 -11.36 -27.04
CA LEU A 186 -35.09 -10.13 -27.83
C LEU A 186 -33.96 -9.22 -27.32
N GLN A 187 -33.73 -9.12 -26.00
CA GLN A 187 -32.57 -8.42 -25.45
C GLN A 187 -31.26 -9.04 -25.96
N ILE A 188 -31.13 -10.36 -25.86
CA ILE A 188 -29.98 -11.12 -26.38
C ILE A 188 -29.79 -10.90 -27.89
N ALA A 189 -30.87 -10.91 -28.66
CA ALA A 189 -30.83 -10.63 -30.11
C ALA A 189 -30.39 -9.19 -30.42
N LEU A 190 -30.77 -8.21 -29.61
CA LEU A 190 -30.33 -6.82 -29.76
C LEU A 190 -28.86 -6.66 -29.40
N ASP A 191 -28.42 -7.25 -28.30
CA ASP A 191 -27.03 -7.15 -27.83
C ASP A 191 -26.04 -7.84 -28.78
N THR A 192 -26.49 -8.88 -29.50
CA THR A 192 -25.74 -9.54 -30.58
C THR A 192 -25.22 -8.53 -31.62
N ALA A 193 -23.91 -8.28 -31.62
CA ALA A 193 -23.24 -7.34 -32.50
C ALA A 193 -22.89 -7.94 -33.88
N HIS A 194 -22.69 -9.27 -33.96
CA HIS A 194 -22.38 -9.95 -35.21
C HIS A 194 -23.35 -11.12 -35.51
N TRP A 195 -24.23 -10.89 -36.48
CA TRP A 195 -25.23 -11.86 -36.93
C TRP A 195 -24.62 -12.95 -37.83
N THR A 196 -24.16 -14.04 -37.21
CA THR A 196 -23.80 -15.27 -37.92
C THR A 196 -25.02 -16.16 -38.13
N ILE A 197 -24.97 -17.05 -39.12
CA ILE A 197 -26.00 -18.08 -39.33
C ILE A 197 -26.19 -18.95 -38.08
N ILE A 198 -25.12 -19.22 -37.33
CA ILE A 198 -25.20 -20.03 -36.11
C ILE A 198 -25.92 -19.27 -34.99
N ASN A 199 -25.57 -18.01 -34.75
CA ASN A 199 -26.23 -17.19 -33.72
C ASN A 199 -27.74 -17.05 -34.01
N PHE A 200 -28.10 -16.81 -35.28
CA PHE A 200 -29.50 -16.78 -35.71
C PHE A 200 -30.21 -18.12 -35.48
N LEU A 201 -29.59 -19.24 -35.87
CA LEU A 201 -30.15 -20.58 -35.66
C LEU A 201 -30.30 -20.92 -34.17
N THR A 202 -29.37 -20.53 -33.31
CA THR A 202 -29.47 -20.79 -31.86
C THR A 202 -30.59 -19.98 -31.22
N LEU A 203 -30.74 -18.70 -31.57
CA LEU A 203 -31.85 -17.87 -31.07
C LEU A 203 -33.22 -18.41 -31.54
N ALA A 204 -33.33 -18.77 -32.83
CA ALA A 204 -34.53 -19.39 -33.37
C ALA A 204 -34.83 -20.77 -32.74
N ALA A 205 -33.80 -21.58 -32.51
CA ALA A 205 -33.94 -22.89 -31.87
C ALA A 205 -34.38 -22.77 -30.40
N SER A 206 -33.90 -21.78 -29.64
CA SER A 206 -34.33 -21.55 -28.25
C SER A 206 -35.83 -21.25 -28.16
N LEU A 207 -36.34 -20.36 -29.02
CA LEU A 207 -37.77 -20.05 -29.10
C LEU A 207 -38.61 -21.25 -29.57
N LEU A 208 -38.15 -21.98 -30.59
CA LEU A 208 -38.83 -23.18 -31.05
C LEU A 208 -38.89 -24.24 -29.93
N LEU A 209 -37.79 -24.41 -29.19
CA LEU A 209 -37.66 -25.36 -28.07
C LEU A 209 -38.53 -24.93 -26.87
N TYR A 210 -38.77 -23.63 -26.67
CA TYR A 210 -39.76 -23.15 -25.71
C TYR A 210 -41.18 -23.64 -26.04
N PHE A 211 -41.70 -23.32 -27.24
CA PHE A 211 -43.05 -23.72 -27.60
C PHE A 211 -43.21 -25.24 -27.70
N THR A 212 -42.24 -25.94 -28.29
CA THR A 212 -42.30 -27.41 -28.43
C THR A 212 -42.23 -28.13 -27.09
N LEU A 213 -41.34 -27.75 -26.15
CA LEU A 213 -41.37 -28.33 -24.80
C LEU A 213 -42.65 -27.96 -24.06
N THR A 214 -43.09 -26.69 -24.09
CA THR A 214 -44.29 -26.26 -23.36
C THR A 214 -45.55 -27.01 -23.83
N PHE A 215 -45.75 -27.17 -25.15
CA PHE A 215 -46.90 -27.93 -25.66
C PHE A 215 -46.76 -29.44 -25.48
N SER A 216 -45.58 -30.02 -25.66
CA SER A 216 -45.40 -31.48 -25.54
C SER A 216 -45.36 -31.96 -24.09
N TYR A 217 -44.68 -31.24 -23.19
CA TYR A 217 -44.56 -31.59 -21.77
C TYR A 217 -45.92 -31.59 -21.09
N TYR A 218 -46.70 -30.50 -21.21
CA TYR A 218 -48.02 -30.41 -20.59
C TYR A 218 -48.99 -31.45 -21.16
N TYR A 219 -48.87 -31.81 -22.45
CA TYR A 219 -49.68 -32.86 -23.09
C TYR A 219 -49.30 -34.28 -22.65
N ILE A 220 -48.00 -34.59 -22.52
CA ILE A 220 -47.50 -35.93 -22.18
C ILE A 220 -47.73 -36.25 -20.69
N PHE A 221 -47.51 -35.28 -19.80
CA PHE A 221 -47.54 -35.48 -18.35
C PHE A 221 -48.85 -35.06 -17.68
N SER A 222 -49.85 -34.60 -18.44
CA SER A 222 -51.14 -34.13 -17.92
C SER A 222 -50.99 -33.10 -16.79
N SER A 223 -50.06 -32.14 -16.95
CA SER A 223 -49.82 -31.08 -15.96
C SER A 223 -51.07 -30.22 -15.78
N GLN A 224 -51.22 -29.62 -14.60
CA GLN A 224 -52.29 -28.67 -14.29
C GLN A 224 -52.30 -27.46 -15.25
N TYR A 225 -51.14 -27.12 -15.84
CA TYR A 225 -51.00 -26.06 -16.85
C TYR A 225 -51.46 -26.46 -18.26
N LEU A 226 -51.97 -27.68 -18.49
CA LEU A 226 -52.39 -28.17 -19.81
C LEU A 226 -53.45 -27.28 -20.47
N GLY A 227 -53.10 -26.72 -21.64
CA GLY A 227 -53.98 -25.86 -22.43
C GLY A 227 -54.00 -24.39 -22.03
N SER A 228 -53.40 -24.01 -20.89
CA SER A 228 -53.37 -22.63 -20.38
C SER A 228 -52.76 -21.64 -21.38
N LEU A 229 -51.55 -21.92 -21.90
CA LEU A 229 -50.88 -21.09 -22.91
C LEU A 229 -51.68 -21.01 -24.22
N LYS A 230 -52.32 -22.11 -24.64
CA LYS A 230 -53.15 -22.11 -25.86
C LYS A 230 -54.34 -21.17 -25.70
N LYS A 231 -55.06 -21.27 -24.56
CA LYS A 231 -56.18 -20.39 -24.20
C LYS A 231 -55.75 -18.92 -24.07
N ALA A 232 -54.54 -18.66 -23.56
CA ALA A 232 -53.98 -17.32 -23.51
C ALA A 232 -53.70 -16.75 -24.92
N MET A 233 -53.05 -17.51 -25.79
CA MET A 233 -52.72 -17.08 -27.16
C MET A 233 -53.95 -16.82 -28.06
N GLU A 234 -55.08 -17.44 -27.75
CA GLU A 234 -56.39 -17.18 -28.40
C GLU A 234 -57.01 -15.84 -27.95
N ALA A 235 -56.59 -15.27 -26.82
CA ALA A 235 -57.12 -14.00 -26.30
C ALA A 235 -56.33 -12.77 -26.79
N ALA A 236 -57.04 -11.71 -27.16
CA ALA A 236 -56.43 -10.43 -27.56
C ALA A 236 -55.56 -9.80 -26.46
N ASN A 237 -55.93 -10.00 -25.18
CA ASN A 237 -55.20 -9.47 -24.02
C ASN A 237 -53.75 -9.98 -23.98
N PHE A 238 -53.50 -11.25 -24.35
CA PHE A 238 -52.15 -11.80 -24.41
C PHE A 238 -51.25 -11.02 -25.37
N TRP A 239 -51.70 -10.82 -26.61
CA TRP A 239 -50.94 -10.08 -27.62
C TRP A 239 -50.73 -8.61 -27.25
N PHE A 240 -51.72 -7.97 -26.61
CA PHE A 240 -51.58 -6.63 -26.07
C PHE A 240 -50.50 -6.57 -24.97
N THR A 241 -50.52 -7.50 -24.01
CA THR A 241 -49.52 -7.53 -22.92
C THR A 241 -48.11 -7.77 -23.41
N LEU A 242 -47.92 -8.68 -24.37
CA LEU A 242 -46.64 -8.96 -25.00
C LEU A 242 -46.08 -7.70 -25.68
N ILE A 243 -46.89 -7.01 -26.50
CA ILE A 243 -46.47 -5.78 -27.19
C ILE A 243 -46.16 -4.65 -26.20
N LEU A 244 -46.99 -4.47 -25.17
CA LEU A 244 -46.80 -3.45 -24.15
C LEU A 244 -45.51 -3.67 -23.35
N LEU A 245 -45.24 -4.91 -22.93
CA LEU A 245 -44.01 -5.28 -22.21
C LEU A 245 -42.77 -5.10 -23.07
N MET A 246 -42.82 -5.49 -24.35
CA MET A 246 -41.74 -5.22 -25.31
C MET A 246 -41.47 -3.71 -25.44
N ALA A 247 -42.52 -2.89 -25.57
CA ALA A 247 -42.36 -1.44 -25.68
C ALA A 247 -41.75 -0.83 -24.39
N VAL A 248 -42.23 -1.21 -23.21
CA VAL A 248 -41.76 -0.67 -21.92
C VAL A 248 -40.32 -1.07 -21.62
N LEU A 249 -39.92 -2.31 -21.92
CA LEU A 249 -38.62 -2.85 -21.52
C LEU A 249 -37.51 -2.67 -22.56
N ILE A 250 -37.84 -2.74 -23.85
CA ILE A 250 -36.83 -2.73 -24.92
C ILE A 250 -36.54 -1.31 -25.42
N LEU A 251 -37.57 -0.46 -25.56
CA LEU A 251 -37.43 0.88 -26.13
C LEU A 251 -36.43 1.78 -25.35
N PRO A 252 -36.41 1.79 -23.99
CA PRO A 252 -35.41 2.56 -23.24
C PRO A 252 -33.97 2.05 -23.46
N ILE A 253 -33.78 0.73 -23.58
CA ILE A 253 -32.45 0.12 -23.80
C ILE A 253 -31.94 0.52 -25.20
N VAL A 254 -32.78 0.42 -26.22
CA VAL A 254 -32.47 0.82 -27.59
C VAL A 254 -32.17 2.32 -27.67
N ALA A 255 -32.99 3.17 -27.04
CA ALA A 255 -32.77 4.62 -27.02
C ALA A 255 -31.45 5.01 -26.33
N LYS A 256 -31.14 4.41 -25.17
CA LYS A 256 -29.85 4.59 -24.47
C LYS A 256 -28.68 4.16 -25.36
N ARG A 257 -28.80 3.05 -26.09
CA ARG A 257 -27.73 2.54 -26.96
C ARG A 257 -27.45 3.46 -28.15
N PHE A 258 -28.48 3.99 -28.83
CA PHE A 258 -28.29 5.00 -29.88
C PHE A 258 -27.64 6.27 -29.33
N TYR A 259 -28.13 6.80 -28.20
CA TYR A 259 -27.55 7.96 -27.54
C TYR A 259 -26.06 7.78 -27.22
N MET A 260 -25.67 6.63 -26.65
CA MET A 260 -24.28 6.34 -26.32
C MET A 260 -23.40 6.07 -27.56
N HIS A 261 -23.93 5.39 -28.59
CA HIS A 261 -23.21 5.15 -29.84
C HIS A 261 -22.89 6.47 -30.57
N ASP A 262 -23.82 7.41 -30.60
CA ASP A 262 -23.69 8.64 -31.38
C ASP A 262 -22.89 9.74 -30.65
N LEU A 263 -22.95 9.81 -29.31
CA LEU A 263 -22.20 10.80 -28.52
C LEU A 263 -20.87 10.27 -27.94
N TYR A 264 -20.79 8.98 -27.62
CA TYR A 264 -19.64 8.35 -26.96
C TYR A 264 -19.24 7.01 -27.62
N PRO A 265 -18.92 6.98 -28.93
CA PRO A 265 -18.64 5.75 -29.66
C PRO A 265 -17.46 4.99 -29.08
N THR A 266 -17.66 3.71 -28.78
CA THR A 266 -16.65 2.81 -28.21
C THR A 266 -15.51 2.52 -29.20
N LEU A 267 -14.39 1.97 -28.71
CA LEU A 267 -13.26 1.64 -29.58
C LEU A 267 -13.62 0.59 -30.64
N SER A 268 -14.41 -0.43 -30.27
CA SER A 268 -14.92 -1.44 -31.20
C SER A 268 -15.87 -0.85 -32.23
N ASP A 269 -16.76 0.07 -31.85
CA ASP A 269 -17.67 0.75 -32.79
C ASP A 269 -16.92 1.63 -33.81
N ARG A 270 -15.88 2.35 -33.37
CA ARG A 270 -15.00 3.11 -34.28
C ARG A 270 -14.28 2.20 -35.29
N VAL A 271 -13.83 1.02 -34.86
CA VAL A 271 -13.19 0.03 -35.74
C VAL A 271 -14.20 -0.63 -36.69
N ARG A 272 -15.42 -0.96 -36.23
CA ARG A 272 -16.54 -1.43 -37.06
C ARG A 272 -16.92 -0.41 -38.14
N LEU A 273 -16.94 0.87 -37.81
CA LEU A 273 -17.23 1.94 -38.78
C LEU A 273 -16.15 2.02 -39.87
N LYS A 274 -14.86 1.92 -39.49
CA LYS A 274 -13.74 1.78 -40.45
C LYS A 274 -13.85 0.52 -41.30
N GLN A 275 -14.24 -0.62 -40.73
CA GLN A 275 -14.46 -1.88 -41.45
C GLN A 275 -15.58 -1.75 -42.50
N ARG A 276 -16.70 -1.09 -42.14
CA ARG A 276 -17.83 -0.78 -43.04
C ARG A 276 -17.48 0.25 -44.12
N GLN A 277 -16.57 1.18 -43.86
CA GLN A 277 -16.04 2.09 -44.87
C GLN A 277 -15.12 1.35 -45.85
N ALA A 278 -14.17 0.55 -45.33
CA ALA A 278 -13.24 -0.23 -46.15
C ALA A 278 -13.95 -1.25 -47.06
N SER A 279 -15.01 -1.90 -46.59
CA SER A 279 -15.81 -2.81 -47.44
C SER A 279 -16.58 -2.09 -48.55
N LYS A 280 -17.05 -0.85 -48.30
CA LYS A 280 -17.65 -0.01 -49.35
C LYS A 280 -16.62 0.44 -50.39
N THR A 281 -15.42 0.82 -49.97
CA THR A 281 -14.33 1.19 -50.90
C THR A 281 -13.83 -0.02 -51.71
N SER A 282 -13.79 -1.21 -51.10
CA SER A 282 -13.38 -2.46 -51.76
C SER A 282 -14.28 -2.85 -52.95
N HIS A 283 -15.57 -2.48 -52.92
CA HIS A 283 -16.49 -2.71 -54.04
C HIS A 283 -16.32 -1.73 -55.23
N GLN A 284 -15.42 -0.76 -55.15
CA GLN A 284 -15.17 0.22 -56.23
C GLN A 284 -13.82 0.07 -56.95
N GLN A 285 -13.02 -0.97 -56.65
CA GLN A 285 -11.77 -1.24 -57.37
C GLN A 285 -11.77 -2.64 -58.02
N PRO A 286 -11.43 -2.77 -59.31
CA PRO A 286 -11.21 -4.07 -59.94
C PRO A 286 -10.04 -4.81 -59.27
N GLN A 287 -10.32 -6.02 -58.81
CA GLN A 287 -9.37 -6.90 -58.14
C GLN A 287 -8.14 -7.18 -59.02
N LYS A 288 -6.95 -6.75 -58.58
CA LYS A 288 -5.67 -7.27 -59.07
C LYS A 288 -5.26 -8.45 -58.21
N ASP A 289 -5.26 -9.64 -58.81
CA ASP A 289 -4.86 -10.87 -58.14
C ASP A 289 -3.39 -10.83 -57.69
N PHE A 290 -3.16 -11.00 -56.40
CA PHE A 290 -1.87 -11.48 -55.91
C PHE A 290 -1.86 -13.02 -55.94
N GLN A 291 -0.88 -13.56 -56.66
CA GLN A 291 -0.81 -14.98 -57.01
C GLN A 291 -0.76 -15.88 -55.77
N ARG A 292 -1.64 -16.88 -55.71
CA ARG A 292 -1.50 -18.03 -54.80
C ARG A 292 -0.29 -18.86 -55.21
N VAL A 293 0.71 -18.96 -54.34
CA VAL A 293 1.70 -20.02 -54.43
C VAL A 293 1.06 -21.31 -53.90
N ASN A 294 0.80 -22.25 -54.80
CA ASN A 294 0.32 -23.58 -54.44
C ASN A 294 1.48 -24.44 -53.92
N SER A 295 1.42 -24.89 -52.67
CA SER A 295 2.13 -26.09 -52.21
C SER A 295 1.10 -27.13 -51.74
N ALA A 296 1.24 -28.36 -52.23
CA ALA A 296 0.17 -29.34 -52.21
C ALA A 296 0.26 -30.32 -51.01
N PHE A 297 -0.90 -30.86 -50.62
CA PHE A 297 -1.07 -32.05 -49.78
C PHE A 297 -0.52 -32.01 -48.34
N GLY A 298 -1.17 -31.20 -47.50
CA GLY A 298 -1.30 -31.45 -46.06
C GLY A 298 -2.78 -31.63 -45.69
N ARG A 299 -3.15 -32.72 -44.99
CA ARG A 299 -4.54 -33.00 -44.60
C ARG A 299 -5.18 -31.81 -43.89
N SER A 300 -6.46 -31.55 -44.20
CA SER A 300 -7.30 -30.58 -43.49
C SER A 300 -7.28 -30.80 -41.98
N ARG A 301 -6.47 -30.02 -41.27
CA ARG A 301 -6.69 -29.75 -39.85
C ARG A 301 -7.76 -28.68 -39.78
N ARG A 302 -8.98 -29.09 -39.39
CA ARG A 302 -9.93 -28.16 -38.76
C ARG A 302 -9.16 -27.35 -37.72
N SER A 303 -9.22 -26.02 -37.82
CA SER A 303 -8.77 -25.15 -36.74
C SER A 303 -9.60 -25.49 -35.50
N LEU A 304 -8.98 -26.20 -34.56
CA LEU A 304 -9.57 -26.47 -33.26
C LEU A 304 -9.53 -25.16 -32.46
N ARG A 305 -10.60 -24.39 -32.68
CA ARG A 305 -10.98 -23.18 -31.96
C ARG A 305 -10.89 -23.43 -30.45
N SER A 306 -9.92 -22.80 -29.80
CA SER A 306 -9.79 -22.81 -28.35
C SER A 306 -10.60 -21.65 -27.75
N GLY A 307 -11.72 -21.97 -27.09
CA GLY A 307 -12.39 -21.03 -26.21
C GLY A 307 -11.62 -20.88 -24.90
N TYR A 308 -10.62 -19.99 -24.86
CA TYR A 308 -9.80 -19.73 -23.67
C TYR A 308 -10.38 -18.63 -22.77
N ALA A 309 -11.67 -18.77 -22.41
CA ALA A 309 -12.34 -17.86 -21.47
C ALA A 309 -12.86 -18.58 -20.20
N PHE A 310 -13.06 -19.90 -20.25
CA PHE A 310 -13.61 -20.68 -19.13
C PHE A 310 -12.94 -22.05 -19.00
N SER A 311 -11.83 -22.11 -18.28
CA SER A 311 -11.27 -23.36 -17.74
C SER A 311 -10.99 -23.17 -16.25
N HIS A 312 -11.82 -23.76 -15.40
CA HIS A 312 -11.67 -23.74 -13.94
C HIS A 312 -10.57 -24.72 -13.49
N GLN A 313 -9.32 -24.38 -13.77
CA GLN A 313 -8.14 -24.94 -13.11
C GLN A 313 -7.19 -23.80 -12.77
N GLU A 314 -6.74 -23.76 -11.51
CA GLU A 314 -5.70 -22.84 -11.07
C GLU A 314 -4.43 -23.02 -11.90
N GLY A 315 -3.76 -21.90 -12.21
CA GLY A 315 -2.51 -21.87 -12.98
C GLY A 315 -2.61 -21.45 -14.44
N PHE A 316 -3.77 -21.53 -15.11
CA PHE A 316 -3.85 -21.19 -16.54
C PHE A 316 -3.64 -19.69 -16.85
N GLY A 317 -4.02 -18.78 -15.94
CA GLY A 317 -3.69 -17.36 -16.07
C GLY A 317 -2.17 -17.11 -16.11
N ARG A 318 -1.41 -17.86 -15.29
CA ARG A 318 0.06 -17.81 -15.21
C ARG A 318 0.72 -18.28 -16.51
N LEU A 319 0.08 -19.16 -17.31
CA LEU A 319 0.60 -19.56 -18.63
C LEU A 319 0.46 -18.49 -19.73
N ILE A 320 -0.48 -17.55 -19.59
CA ILE A 320 -0.65 -16.45 -20.55
C ILE A 320 0.22 -15.25 -20.14
N THR A 321 0.29 -14.92 -18.85
CA THR A 321 1.13 -13.80 -18.36
C THR A 321 2.64 -14.09 -18.46
N THR A 322 3.08 -15.36 -18.41
CA THR A 322 4.51 -15.73 -18.53
C THR A 322 5.02 -15.88 -19.96
N GLY A 323 4.19 -15.66 -21.00
CA GLY A 323 4.61 -15.72 -22.41
C GLY A 323 5.02 -17.10 -22.96
N LYS A 324 5.09 -18.14 -22.12
CA LYS A 324 5.67 -19.47 -22.43
C LYS A 324 4.98 -20.27 -23.54
N MET A 325 3.81 -19.84 -24.04
CA MET A 325 3.14 -20.47 -25.19
C MET A 325 3.36 -19.77 -26.55
N MET A 326 4.14 -18.69 -26.61
CA MET A 326 4.62 -18.19 -27.90
C MET A 326 5.67 -19.14 -28.48
N ARG A 327 5.30 -19.92 -29.50
CA ARG A 327 6.29 -20.72 -30.25
C ARG A 327 7.34 -19.78 -30.83
N PRO A 328 8.64 -20.10 -30.71
CA PRO A 328 9.68 -19.30 -31.35
C PRO A 328 9.45 -19.30 -32.86
N ALA A 329 9.54 -18.12 -33.48
CA ALA A 329 9.58 -18.01 -34.93
C ALA A 329 10.87 -18.71 -35.41
N ALA A 330 10.71 -19.77 -36.20
CA ALA A 330 11.86 -20.51 -36.72
C ALA A 330 12.64 -19.64 -37.71
N ASN A 331 13.91 -19.38 -37.38
CA ASN A 331 15.00 -18.90 -38.24
C ASN A 331 14.62 -17.99 -39.42
N VAL A 332 14.69 -16.68 -39.19
CA VAL A 332 14.99 -15.70 -40.25
C VAL A 332 16.29 -14.95 -39.93
N ASN A 333 17.33 -15.67 -39.49
CA ASN A 333 18.71 -15.23 -39.66
C ASN A 333 19.21 -15.72 -41.03
N GLY A 334 18.84 -14.98 -42.07
CA GLY A 334 19.01 -15.37 -43.48
C GLY A 334 19.26 -14.21 -44.45
N MET A 335 19.45 -12.99 -43.95
CA MET A 335 19.97 -11.82 -44.68
C MET A 335 20.50 -10.81 -43.64
N TYR A 336 21.58 -10.10 -43.96
CA TYR A 336 22.27 -9.11 -43.11
C TYR A 336 23.19 -9.59 -41.97
N THR A 337 23.88 -10.71 -42.15
CA THR A 337 25.28 -10.85 -41.69
C THR A 337 26.19 -11.20 -42.86
N LYS A 338 26.51 -10.17 -43.68
CA LYS A 338 27.49 -10.29 -44.76
C LYS A 338 28.34 -9.03 -44.97
N TYR A 339 28.54 -8.24 -43.92
CA TYR A 339 29.60 -7.23 -43.85
C TYR A 339 30.16 -7.18 -42.41
N TYR A 340 31.47 -7.00 -42.30
CA TYR A 340 32.26 -6.86 -41.07
C TYR A 340 32.35 -8.08 -40.12
N ASN A 341 33.24 -9.01 -40.48
CA ASN A 341 34.22 -9.50 -39.51
C ASN A 341 35.51 -9.95 -40.22
N ARG A 342 36.41 -8.98 -40.49
CA ARG A 342 37.79 -9.05 -41.04
C ARG A 342 38.16 -7.63 -41.52
N VAL A 343 39.29 -6.99 -41.21
CA VAL A 343 40.53 -7.36 -40.47
C VAL A 343 41.07 -6.10 -39.75
N THR A 344 41.62 -6.22 -38.54
CA THR A 344 42.59 -5.25 -37.99
C THR A 344 44.02 -5.66 -38.34
N SER A 345 44.62 -5.06 -39.38
CA SER A 345 46.09 -4.95 -39.60
C SER A 345 46.42 -4.41 -40.99
N GLY A 346 47.33 -3.43 -41.07
CA GLY A 346 48.24 -3.28 -42.22
C GLY A 346 47.90 -2.24 -43.31
N SER A 347 48.37 -1.01 -43.07
CA SER A 347 49.24 -0.23 -43.97
C SER A 347 48.94 -0.13 -45.49
N GLY A 348 48.83 1.11 -46.02
CA GLY A 348 49.28 1.38 -47.40
C GLY A 348 48.61 2.51 -48.21
N ALA A 349 49.14 3.75 -48.07
CA ALA A 349 49.48 4.67 -49.17
C ALA A 349 48.42 5.26 -50.17
N ILE A 350 48.28 6.60 -50.14
CA ILE A 350 48.21 7.63 -51.24
C ILE A 350 47.38 7.27 -52.53
N ILE A 351 46.41 8.01 -53.09
CA ILE A 351 46.18 9.44 -53.48
C ILE A 351 44.63 9.62 -53.61
N GLY A 352 43.92 10.77 -53.56
CA GLY A 352 44.22 12.22 -53.40
C GLY A 352 43.46 13.10 -54.44
N ALA A 353 43.10 14.36 -54.09
CA ALA A 353 42.38 15.39 -54.91
C ALA A 353 40.88 15.08 -55.23
N ASP A 354 39.92 16.01 -55.38
CA ASP A 354 39.89 17.50 -55.37
C ASP A 354 38.49 18.03 -54.94
N ALA A 355 38.41 19.33 -54.58
CA ALA A 355 37.15 20.12 -54.40
C ALA A 355 36.71 20.76 -55.78
N PRO A 356 35.77 21.74 -55.94
CA PRO A 356 34.95 22.49 -54.96
C PRO A 356 33.49 22.92 -55.34
N LEU A 357 32.72 23.35 -54.32
CA LEU A 357 31.79 24.53 -54.23
C LEU A 357 30.56 24.77 -55.20
N PRO A 358 29.57 25.62 -54.80
CA PRO A 358 28.20 25.69 -55.37
C PRO A 358 27.96 26.92 -56.31
N PRO A 359 26.72 27.26 -56.78
CA PRO A 359 25.81 28.13 -55.99
C PRO A 359 24.27 28.11 -56.30
N ALA A 360 23.50 28.83 -55.47
CA ALA A 360 22.30 29.66 -55.75
C ALA A 360 20.99 29.12 -56.40
N GLY A 361 19.84 29.65 -55.93
CA GLY A 361 18.57 29.73 -56.68
C GLY A 361 18.55 30.92 -57.69
N PRO A 362 17.40 31.37 -58.27
CA PRO A 362 16.03 31.29 -57.71
C PRO A 362 14.85 31.02 -58.72
N SER A 363 13.65 30.79 -58.16
CA SER A 363 12.29 31.22 -58.60
C SER A 363 11.82 31.22 -60.09
N VAL A 364 10.58 30.73 -60.37
CA VAL A 364 9.39 31.51 -60.87
C VAL A 364 8.26 30.66 -61.55
N LEU A 365 7.02 30.86 -61.05
CA LEU A 365 5.64 30.75 -61.65
C LEU A 365 5.14 29.61 -62.55
N ASN A 366 4.02 29.01 -62.12
CA ASN A 366 2.67 29.03 -62.76
C ASN A 366 1.63 28.34 -61.83
N GLN A 367 0.32 28.60 -61.80
CA GLN A 367 -0.52 29.75 -62.23
C GLN A 367 -1.87 29.72 -61.44
N ARG A 368 -2.71 30.76 -61.55
CA ARG A 368 -3.93 30.99 -60.71
C ARG A 368 -5.23 30.38 -61.24
N SER A 369 -6.21 30.11 -60.36
CA SER A 369 -7.55 30.74 -60.40
C SER A 369 -8.46 30.38 -59.20
N ALA A 370 -9.28 31.34 -58.76
CA ALA A 370 -10.42 31.18 -57.83
C ALA A 370 -11.70 31.71 -58.51
N PRO A 371 -12.89 31.62 -57.87
CA PRO A 371 -13.43 32.85 -57.26
C PRO A 371 -14.25 32.68 -55.96
N LEU A 372 -14.38 33.80 -55.23
CA LEU A 372 -15.27 34.04 -54.06
C LEU A 372 -16.70 34.42 -54.48
N VAL A 373 -17.66 34.36 -53.53
CA VAL A 373 -18.60 35.47 -53.24
C VAL A 373 -18.82 35.60 -51.72
N THR A 374 -19.02 36.83 -51.23
CA THR A 374 -19.11 37.28 -49.83
C THR A 374 -20.49 37.88 -49.51
N PHE A 375 -20.95 37.83 -48.25
CA PHE A 375 -21.86 38.81 -47.62
C PHE A 375 -21.49 38.88 -46.11
N VAL A 376 -21.02 39.98 -45.50
CA VAL A 376 -21.51 41.38 -45.36
C VAL A 376 -22.54 41.53 -44.23
N THR A 377 -22.20 42.36 -43.24
CA THR A 377 -23.04 42.84 -42.13
C THR A 377 -23.78 44.13 -42.50
N PRO A 378 -24.85 44.49 -41.76
CA PRO A 378 -25.17 45.89 -41.55
C PRO A 378 -25.60 46.26 -40.10
N ASN A 379 -24.82 47.17 -39.51
CA ASN A 379 -25.21 48.35 -38.71
C ASN A 379 -26.52 48.40 -37.88
N SER A 380 -26.32 48.53 -36.55
CA SER A 380 -26.83 49.58 -35.64
C SER A 380 -28.29 50.07 -35.70
N VAL A 381 -29.02 49.93 -34.58
CA VAL A 381 -29.71 51.03 -33.86
C VAL A 381 -29.82 50.65 -32.37
N LEU A 382 -29.48 51.56 -31.46
CA LEU A 382 -29.81 51.51 -30.02
C LEU A 382 -31.20 52.16 -29.78
N PRO A 383 -31.99 51.64 -28.83
CA PRO A 383 -32.23 52.48 -27.66
C PRO A 383 -32.20 51.73 -26.32
N THR A 384 -31.96 52.51 -25.27
CA THR A 384 -31.91 52.13 -23.85
C THR A 384 -33.30 52.02 -23.20
N TYR A 385 -33.32 51.55 -21.93
CA TYR A 385 -34.47 51.31 -21.02
C TYR A 385 -35.29 50.03 -21.32
N GLY A 386 -35.55 49.14 -20.35
CA GLY A 386 -35.14 49.07 -18.94
C GLY A 386 -35.76 47.86 -18.21
N ALA A 387 -35.52 47.75 -16.89
CA ALA A 387 -36.04 46.74 -15.95
C ALA A 387 -35.34 45.35 -15.88
N SER A 388 -34.48 45.22 -14.86
CA SER A 388 -34.28 44.06 -13.95
C SER A 388 -34.63 42.63 -14.42
N GLY A 389 -33.61 41.77 -14.49
CA GLY A 389 -33.74 40.31 -14.47
C GLY A 389 -32.39 39.63 -14.28
N GLN A 390 -32.18 38.94 -13.15
CA GLN A 390 -30.94 38.20 -12.87
C GLN A 390 -30.87 36.91 -13.71
N THR A 391 -29.71 36.62 -14.29
CA THR A 391 -29.42 35.31 -14.91
C THR A 391 -28.88 34.34 -13.85
N LEU A 392 -29.69 33.35 -13.48
CA LEU A 392 -29.37 32.32 -12.50
C LEU A 392 -28.38 31.28 -13.05
N SER A 393 -27.60 30.67 -12.16
CA SER A 393 -26.61 29.65 -12.51
C SER A 393 -27.20 28.23 -12.59
N TYR A 394 -26.42 27.29 -13.14
CA TYR A 394 -26.79 25.86 -13.28
C TYR A 394 -27.19 25.18 -11.95
N LEU A 395 -26.74 25.72 -10.81
CA LEU A 395 -27.05 25.22 -9.47
C LEU A 395 -28.51 25.48 -9.04
N GLU A 396 -29.13 26.52 -9.58
CA GLU A 396 -30.49 26.92 -9.19
C GLU A 396 -31.57 26.15 -9.97
N LEU A 397 -31.27 25.69 -11.18
CA LEU A 397 -32.11 24.75 -11.93
C LEU A 397 -32.20 23.39 -11.22
N ALA A 398 -31.10 22.91 -10.62
CA ALA A 398 -31.08 21.73 -9.78
C ALA A 398 -31.85 21.94 -8.46
N THR A 399 -31.82 23.15 -7.89
CA THR A 399 -32.53 23.50 -6.66
C THR A 399 -34.04 23.64 -6.88
N LEU A 400 -34.48 24.24 -8.00
CA LEU A 400 -35.88 24.32 -8.39
C LEU A 400 -36.50 22.93 -8.66
N LEU A 401 -35.75 22.02 -9.31
CA LEU A 401 -36.20 20.63 -9.48
C LEU A 401 -36.33 19.89 -8.15
N ARG A 402 -35.41 20.11 -7.19
CA ARG A 402 -35.52 19.56 -5.83
C ARG A 402 -36.71 20.12 -5.04
N LEU A 403 -37.01 21.42 -5.17
CA LEU A 403 -38.16 22.06 -4.50
C LEU A 403 -39.52 21.61 -5.07
N CYS A 404 -39.66 21.45 -6.39
CA CYS A 404 -40.85 20.87 -7.00
C CYS A 404 -41.08 19.40 -6.58
N TRP A 405 -40.01 18.62 -6.44
CA TRP A 405 -40.10 17.24 -5.94
C TRP A 405 -40.55 17.19 -4.46
N ALA A 406 -40.02 18.09 -3.62
CA ALA A 406 -40.36 18.15 -2.19
C ALA A 406 -41.82 18.59 -1.93
N GLN A 407 -42.33 19.59 -2.64
CA GLN A 407 -43.71 20.08 -2.43
C GLN A 407 -44.78 19.08 -2.92
N THR A 408 -44.50 18.26 -3.92
CA THR A 408 -45.47 17.28 -4.44
C THR A 408 -45.69 16.12 -3.45
N ILE A 409 -44.68 15.74 -2.67
CA ILE A 409 -44.76 14.65 -1.67
C ILE A 409 -45.40 15.11 -0.35
N SER A 410 -45.34 16.40 -0.02
CA SER A 410 -45.85 16.93 1.26
C SER A 410 -47.38 16.86 1.40
N SER A 411 -48.16 16.93 0.31
CA SER A 411 -49.63 17.05 0.39
C SER A 411 -50.41 15.73 0.56
N LYS A 412 -49.77 14.56 0.50
CA LYS A 412 -50.42 13.24 0.68
C LYS A 412 -49.65 12.26 1.58
N ALA A 413 -48.81 12.76 2.48
CA ALA A 413 -48.07 11.94 3.44
C ALA A 413 -48.96 11.39 4.58
N LYS A 414 -49.75 10.33 4.31
CA LYS A 414 -50.46 9.55 5.35
C LYS A 414 -50.37 8.02 5.22
N MET A 415 -49.61 7.47 4.26
CA MET A 415 -49.76 6.06 3.86
C MET A 415 -48.55 5.11 4.05
N PHE A 416 -47.36 5.56 4.45
CA PHE A 416 -46.19 4.66 4.60
C PHE A 416 -45.28 4.96 5.80
N PRO A 417 -45.49 4.30 6.96
CA PRO A 417 -44.52 4.27 8.06
C PRO A 417 -43.24 3.48 7.71
N THR A 418 -43.38 2.47 6.85
CA THR A 418 -42.36 1.46 6.53
C THR A 418 -41.16 2.03 5.77
N LEU A 419 -41.35 2.98 4.85
CA LEU A 419 -40.22 3.57 4.10
C LEU A 419 -39.27 4.35 5.01
N ARG A 420 -39.77 4.96 6.09
CA ARG A 420 -38.95 5.74 7.03
C ARG A 420 -38.06 4.82 7.87
N LEU A 421 -38.56 3.65 8.24
CA LEU A 421 -37.76 2.57 8.83
C LEU A 421 -36.76 1.98 7.83
N TRP A 422 -37.14 1.79 6.56
CA TRP A 422 -36.24 1.24 5.54
C TRP A 422 -35.01 2.13 5.25
N PHE A 423 -35.19 3.46 5.16
CA PHE A 423 -34.06 4.39 5.01
C PHE A 423 -33.17 4.46 6.26
N LEU A 424 -33.74 4.31 7.46
CA LEU A 424 -32.97 4.19 8.71
C LEU A 424 -32.21 2.86 8.81
N SER A 425 -32.76 1.75 8.28
CA SER A 425 -32.09 0.45 8.26
C SER A 425 -30.94 0.36 7.25
N ILE A 426 -31.02 1.06 6.10
CA ILE A 426 -29.91 1.09 5.13
C ILE A 426 -28.74 1.92 5.65
N SER A 427 -29.02 3.02 6.35
CA SER A 427 -27.97 3.73 7.10
C SER A 427 -27.41 2.86 8.23
N ALA A 428 -28.26 2.24 9.06
CA ALA A 428 -27.79 1.34 10.12
C ALA A 428 -26.94 0.16 9.59
N GLY A 429 -27.26 -0.41 8.42
CA GLY A 429 -26.48 -1.51 7.82
C GLY A 429 -25.06 -1.12 7.40
N VAL A 430 -24.89 0.08 6.83
CA VAL A 430 -23.55 0.61 6.45
C VAL A 430 -22.78 1.12 7.67
N PHE A 431 -23.46 1.59 8.71
CA PHE A 431 -22.82 1.97 9.98
C PHE A 431 -22.52 0.77 10.92
N ALA A 432 -23.13 -0.40 10.71
CA ALA A 432 -22.93 -1.58 11.57
C ALA A 432 -21.60 -2.31 11.33
N GLU A 433 -21.11 -2.40 10.10
CA GLU A 433 -19.79 -3.00 9.82
C GLU A 433 -18.65 -2.18 10.45
N ASN A 434 -18.73 -0.85 10.39
CA ASN A 434 -17.78 0.06 11.04
C ASN A 434 -17.78 -0.04 12.57
N GLY A 435 -18.81 -0.63 13.19
CA GLY A 435 -18.89 -0.84 14.63
C GLY A 435 -18.37 -2.20 15.12
N ARG A 436 -18.26 -3.21 14.24
CA ARG A 436 -17.88 -4.58 14.63
C ARG A 436 -16.39 -4.72 14.94
N PHE A 437 -15.56 -4.02 14.17
CA PHE A 437 -14.09 -4.09 14.25
C PHE A 437 -13.46 -2.81 14.80
N LYS A 438 -14.23 -1.94 15.45
CA LYS A 438 -13.69 -0.77 16.13
C LYS A 438 -12.95 -1.20 17.40
N ASP A 439 -11.78 -0.62 17.65
CA ASP A 439 -11.10 -0.70 18.94
C ASP A 439 -12.03 -0.34 20.12
N ILE A 440 -12.11 -1.22 21.11
CA ILE A 440 -12.92 -1.09 22.33
C ILE A 440 -12.11 -0.69 23.58
N SER A 441 -10.80 -0.55 23.47
CA SER A 441 -9.91 -0.24 24.59
C SER A 441 -9.85 1.27 24.87
N ASP A 442 -9.98 1.66 26.14
CA ASP A 442 -9.74 3.04 26.59
C ASP A 442 -8.25 3.34 26.89
N ASP A 443 -7.35 2.34 26.85
CA ASP A 443 -5.89 2.56 27.00
C ASP A 443 -5.29 2.99 25.64
N PRO A 444 -4.56 4.13 25.55
CA PRO A 444 -3.94 4.58 24.29
C PRO A 444 -2.85 3.64 23.74
N TYR A 445 -2.34 2.71 24.54
CA TYR A 445 -1.28 1.77 24.16
C TYR A 445 -1.82 0.37 23.79
N VAL A 446 -3.10 0.08 24.04
CA VAL A 446 -3.72 -1.23 23.78
C VAL A 446 -4.85 -1.07 22.76
N PHE A 447 -4.84 -1.87 21.70
CA PHE A 447 -5.93 -1.94 20.71
C PHE A 447 -6.66 -3.28 20.87
N SER A 448 -7.95 -3.26 21.20
CA SER A 448 -8.72 -4.48 21.54
C SER A 448 -9.98 -4.64 20.69
N VAL A 449 -10.32 -5.89 20.33
CA VAL A 449 -11.56 -6.24 19.62
C VAL A 449 -12.14 -7.58 20.07
N LYS A 450 -13.44 -7.79 19.79
CA LYS A 450 -14.15 -9.05 20.03
C LYS A 450 -14.03 -10.06 18.90
N ASP A 451 -13.93 -9.58 17.66
CA ASP A 451 -13.74 -10.39 16.45
C ASP A 451 -12.51 -9.89 15.69
N LEU A 452 -11.72 -10.79 15.11
CA LEU A 452 -10.68 -10.42 14.14
C LEU A 452 -11.28 -10.15 12.74
N PRO A 453 -10.72 -9.21 11.95
CA PRO A 453 -11.18 -8.95 10.60
C PRO A 453 -10.92 -10.15 9.67
N GLU A 454 -11.88 -10.46 8.78
CA GLU A 454 -11.74 -11.54 7.79
C GLU A 454 -10.59 -11.29 6.79
N ASN A 455 -10.25 -10.02 6.55
CA ASN A 455 -9.13 -9.64 5.70
C ASN A 455 -7.83 -9.60 6.51
N THR A 456 -6.98 -10.60 6.31
CA THR A 456 -5.68 -10.74 6.99
C THR A 456 -4.70 -9.59 6.75
N ARG A 457 -4.91 -8.75 5.71
CA ARG A 457 -4.14 -7.51 5.48
C ARG A 457 -4.28 -6.47 6.59
N PHE A 458 -5.28 -6.57 7.47
CA PHE A 458 -5.51 -5.62 8.56
C PHE A 458 -5.33 -6.25 9.96
N LEU A 459 -4.69 -7.43 10.02
CA LEU A 459 -4.18 -8.00 11.26
C LEU A 459 -2.88 -7.30 11.67
N PRO A 460 -2.56 -7.26 12.98
CA PRO A 460 -1.33 -6.62 13.44
C PRO A 460 -0.11 -7.46 13.06
N THR A 461 1.00 -6.77 12.87
CA THR A 461 2.32 -7.38 12.72
C THR A 461 3.02 -7.48 14.08
N LEU A 462 3.77 -8.56 14.29
CA LEU A 462 4.71 -8.70 15.40
C LEU A 462 6.12 -8.72 14.81
N GLY A 463 7.06 -7.99 15.41
CA GLY A 463 8.45 -7.97 14.97
C GLY A 463 9.39 -7.31 15.97
N ASN A 464 10.69 -7.55 15.79
CA ASN A 464 11.75 -7.07 16.69
C ASN A 464 12.95 -6.45 15.95
N GLY A 465 12.83 -6.21 14.64
CA GLY A 465 13.91 -5.75 13.76
C GLY A 465 14.73 -6.87 13.09
N HIS A 466 14.81 -8.06 13.70
CA HIS A 466 15.45 -9.23 13.11
C HIS A 466 14.44 -10.12 12.37
N LEU A 467 13.30 -10.40 12.98
CA LEU A 467 12.22 -11.21 12.42
C LEU A 467 10.86 -10.53 12.59
N ALA A 468 9.92 -10.86 11.71
CA ALA A 468 8.54 -10.43 11.84
C ALA A 468 7.55 -11.39 11.17
N THR A 469 6.30 -11.32 11.61
CA THR A 469 5.16 -12.07 11.07
C THR A 469 3.86 -11.27 11.23
N VAL A 470 2.87 -11.56 10.41
CA VAL A 470 1.48 -11.13 10.66
C VAL A 470 0.83 -12.16 11.58
N VAL A 471 0.16 -11.69 12.64
CA VAL A 471 -0.45 -12.57 13.66
C VAL A 471 -1.32 -13.65 13.01
N ASN A 472 -1.22 -14.89 13.52
CA ASN A 472 -1.95 -16.08 13.06
C ASN A 472 -1.67 -16.52 11.60
N THR A 473 -0.67 -15.96 10.92
CA THR A 473 -0.27 -16.40 9.56
C THR A 473 0.78 -17.52 9.56
N ASP A 474 0.96 -18.16 8.40
CA ASP A 474 1.91 -19.24 8.15
C ASP A 474 3.25 -18.77 7.56
N VAL A 475 3.50 -17.45 7.51
CA VAL A 475 4.70 -16.84 6.92
C VAL A 475 5.47 -15.98 7.94
N ILE A 476 6.79 -16.11 7.92
CA ILE A 476 7.75 -15.27 8.65
C ILE A 476 8.71 -14.68 7.62
N TYR A 477 9.15 -13.45 7.89
CA TYR A 477 10.24 -12.79 7.18
C TYR A 477 11.38 -12.51 8.16
N VAL A 478 12.61 -12.65 7.66
CA VAL A 478 13.85 -12.45 8.40
C VAL A 478 14.68 -11.37 7.70
N ASN A 479 15.20 -10.44 8.48
CA ASN A 479 16.11 -9.39 8.06
C ASN A 479 17.31 -9.98 7.28
N GLY A 480 17.56 -9.49 6.08
CA GLY A 480 18.64 -9.98 5.21
C GLY A 480 18.37 -11.28 4.45
N LEU A 481 17.17 -11.88 4.53
CA LEU A 481 16.84 -13.11 3.80
C LEU A 481 16.07 -12.82 2.51
N TYR A 482 16.77 -12.76 1.38
CA TYR A 482 16.19 -12.49 0.05
C TYR A 482 16.39 -13.66 -0.93
N ASN A 483 15.45 -13.82 -1.86
CA ASN A 483 15.46 -14.81 -2.92
C ASN A 483 15.05 -14.18 -4.26
N GLY A 484 15.65 -14.63 -5.36
CA GLY A 484 15.44 -14.07 -6.69
C GLY A 484 16.60 -13.19 -7.13
N ALA A 485 16.72 -12.92 -8.43
CA ALA A 485 17.86 -12.21 -9.01
C ALA A 485 17.45 -10.82 -9.54
N ARG A 486 18.22 -9.78 -9.21
CA ARG A 486 17.96 -8.39 -9.65
C ARG A 486 16.51 -7.97 -9.36
N GLY A 487 15.77 -7.48 -10.36
CA GLY A 487 14.36 -7.06 -10.26
C GLY A 487 13.37 -8.16 -9.82
N ASP A 488 13.78 -9.42 -9.80
CA ASP A 488 13.02 -10.55 -9.26
C ASP A 488 13.35 -10.86 -7.79
N SER A 489 14.28 -10.14 -7.16
CA SER A 489 14.58 -10.23 -5.72
C SER A 489 13.37 -9.83 -4.89
N HIS A 490 13.19 -10.50 -3.76
CA HIS A 490 12.14 -10.26 -2.77
C HIS A 490 12.51 -10.99 -1.49
N ARG A 491 11.85 -10.66 -0.37
CA ARG A 491 12.09 -11.36 0.90
C ARG A 491 11.61 -12.80 0.81
N ALA A 492 12.47 -13.74 1.16
CA ALA A 492 12.17 -15.16 1.08
C ALA A 492 11.17 -15.57 2.16
N LYS A 493 10.13 -16.31 1.80
CA LYS A 493 9.14 -16.80 2.76
C LYS A 493 9.69 -17.95 3.59
N VAL A 494 9.74 -17.73 4.90
CA VAL A 494 10.04 -18.73 5.92
C VAL A 494 8.73 -19.28 6.48
N ALA A 495 8.63 -20.59 6.68
CA ALA A 495 7.42 -21.22 7.21
C ALA A 495 7.26 -20.89 8.72
N SER A 496 6.08 -20.39 9.09
CA SER A 496 5.75 -20.11 10.49
C SER A 496 5.41 -21.39 11.25
N LEU A 497 6.26 -21.73 12.22
CA LEU A 497 6.00 -22.77 13.21
C LEU A 497 5.19 -22.25 14.41
N HIS A 498 4.94 -20.93 14.42
CA HIS A 498 4.30 -20.19 15.50
C HIS A 498 2.76 -20.24 15.43
N ARG A 499 2.21 -20.67 14.30
CA ARG A 499 0.77 -20.85 14.10
C ARG A 499 0.27 -22.09 14.85
N ALA A 500 0.08 -21.94 16.15
CA ALA A 500 -0.53 -22.92 17.03
C ALA A 500 -2.02 -22.58 17.24
N GLN A 501 -2.91 -23.41 16.70
CA GLN A 501 -4.31 -23.38 17.13
C GLN A 501 -4.40 -24.15 18.44
N VAL A 502 -4.81 -23.46 19.50
CA VAL A 502 -4.95 -24.04 20.84
C VAL A 502 -6.42 -24.31 21.12
N GLU A 503 -6.79 -25.58 21.27
CA GLU A 503 -8.10 -26.00 21.78
C GLU A 503 -7.99 -26.30 23.27
N LEU A 504 -8.83 -25.67 24.10
CA LEU A 504 -8.97 -26.01 25.51
C LEU A 504 -10.24 -26.82 25.70
N VAL A 505 -10.09 -28.07 26.11
CA VAL A 505 -11.16 -29.07 26.22
C VAL A 505 -11.42 -29.36 27.71
N GLY A 506 -12.69 -29.52 28.08
CA GLY A 506 -13.11 -29.73 29.46
C GLY A 506 -13.44 -28.45 30.23
N ALA A 507 -13.11 -27.28 29.67
CA ALA A 507 -13.57 -25.99 30.18
C ALA A 507 -15.09 -25.83 29.99
N GLY A 508 -15.69 -24.95 30.80
CA GLY A 508 -17.12 -24.66 30.80
C GLY A 508 -17.63 -23.86 29.60
N GLU A 509 -18.72 -23.12 29.78
CA GLU A 509 -19.28 -22.29 28.71
C GLU A 509 -18.37 -21.09 28.43
N LEU A 510 -18.04 -20.85 27.16
CA LEU A 510 -17.30 -19.67 26.72
C LEU A 510 -18.20 -18.44 26.82
N ILE A 511 -17.83 -17.49 27.68
CA ILE A 511 -18.56 -16.26 27.98
C ILE A 511 -18.15 -15.14 27.02
N ASP A 512 -16.84 -14.98 26.80
CA ASP A 512 -16.27 -13.83 26.08
C ASP A 512 -14.92 -14.17 25.42
N ILE A 513 -14.60 -13.48 24.32
CA ILE A 513 -13.28 -13.50 23.68
C ILE A 513 -12.84 -12.06 23.46
N THR A 514 -11.57 -11.76 23.73
CA THR A 514 -10.95 -10.47 23.38
C THR A 514 -9.58 -10.70 22.76
N PHE A 515 -9.34 -10.08 21.61
CA PHE A 515 -8.04 -10.01 20.96
C PHE A 515 -7.45 -8.62 21.20
N SER A 516 -6.20 -8.52 21.63
CA SER A 516 -5.54 -7.23 21.94
C SER A 516 -4.12 -7.17 21.40
N LEU A 517 -3.71 -6.03 20.86
CA LEU A 517 -2.30 -5.67 20.67
C LEU A 517 -1.89 -4.68 21.77
N ASP A 518 -0.95 -5.05 22.63
CA ASP A 518 -0.35 -4.16 23.62
C ASP A 518 1.00 -3.65 23.10
N THR A 519 1.00 -2.40 22.64
CA THR A 519 2.19 -1.74 22.06
C THR A 519 3.26 -1.40 23.10
N ARG A 520 2.88 -1.28 24.38
CA ARG A 520 3.78 -0.98 25.51
C ARG A 520 4.53 -2.23 25.96
N ARG A 521 3.91 -3.42 25.87
CA ARG A 521 4.54 -4.71 26.18
C ARG A 521 5.18 -5.39 24.99
N GLY A 522 4.73 -5.10 23.76
CA GLY A 522 5.25 -5.72 22.54
C GLY A 522 4.51 -6.98 22.09
N VAL A 523 3.32 -7.24 22.64
CA VAL A 523 2.65 -8.55 22.57
C VAL A 523 1.26 -8.49 21.92
N PHE A 524 0.84 -9.59 21.32
CA PHE A 524 -0.55 -9.84 20.93
C PHE A 524 -1.18 -10.88 21.84
N GLU A 525 -2.33 -10.58 22.43
CA GLU A 525 -3.01 -11.42 23.41
C GLU A 525 -4.42 -11.80 22.95
N GLU A 526 -4.71 -13.10 22.95
CA GLU A 526 -6.05 -13.66 22.83
C GLU A 526 -6.49 -14.16 24.20
N VAL A 527 -7.53 -13.54 24.77
CA VAL A 527 -8.12 -13.91 26.06
C VAL A 527 -9.48 -14.53 25.83
N ARG A 528 -9.69 -15.75 26.31
CA ARG A 528 -10.98 -16.46 26.30
C ARG A 528 -11.45 -16.66 27.73
N GLU A 529 -12.61 -16.10 28.05
CA GLU A 529 -13.23 -16.20 29.37
C GLU A 529 -14.26 -17.33 29.38
N TYR A 530 -14.01 -18.39 30.14
CA TYR A 530 -14.97 -19.48 30.37
C TYR A 530 -15.69 -19.29 31.72
N SER A 531 -16.76 -20.04 31.96
CA SER A 531 -17.53 -19.97 33.22
C SER A 531 -16.77 -20.41 34.47
N ASP A 532 -15.74 -21.25 34.30
CA ASP A 532 -14.95 -21.89 35.36
C ASP A 532 -13.47 -21.49 35.35
N CYS A 533 -12.93 -21.04 34.21
CA CYS A 533 -11.53 -20.65 34.04
C CYS A 533 -11.36 -19.47 33.06
N SER A 534 -10.14 -18.95 32.96
CA SER A 534 -9.70 -18.00 31.94
C SER A 534 -8.49 -18.57 31.19
N PHE A 535 -8.50 -18.51 29.87
CA PHE A 535 -7.40 -18.89 29.00
C PHE A 535 -6.81 -17.64 28.34
N THR A 536 -5.49 -17.53 28.34
CA THR A 536 -4.76 -16.46 27.65
C THR A 536 -3.67 -17.05 26.78
N GLN A 537 -3.65 -16.67 25.50
CA GLN A 537 -2.59 -16.97 24.56
C GLN A 537 -1.88 -15.67 24.18
N THR A 538 -0.58 -15.57 24.48
CA THR A 538 0.24 -14.39 24.21
C THR A 538 1.32 -14.71 23.19
N GLN A 539 1.23 -14.11 21.99
CA GLN A 539 2.19 -14.20 20.90
C GLN A 539 3.13 -12.99 20.92
N LEU A 540 4.44 -13.22 20.77
CA LEU A 540 5.44 -12.15 20.72
C LEU A 540 6.65 -12.48 19.85
N ALA A 541 7.23 -11.45 19.25
CA ALA A 541 8.58 -11.48 18.71
C ALA A 541 9.54 -11.05 19.82
N HIS A 542 10.46 -11.93 20.23
CA HIS A 542 11.21 -11.71 21.45
C HIS A 542 12.28 -10.63 21.26
N GLN A 543 12.38 -9.65 22.17
CA GLN A 543 13.24 -8.48 21.96
C GLN A 543 14.71 -8.74 22.37
N PHE A 544 14.90 -9.59 23.40
CA PHE A 544 16.22 -10.06 23.84
C PHE A 544 16.73 -11.26 23.04
N TYR A 545 15.96 -12.36 22.96
CA TYR A 545 16.22 -13.46 22.04
C TYR A 545 15.71 -13.13 20.62
N SER A 546 16.40 -12.22 19.92
CA SER A 546 16.02 -11.64 18.62
C SER A 546 15.67 -12.67 17.53
N THR A 547 16.22 -13.88 17.60
CA THR A 547 15.90 -14.99 16.69
C THR A 547 14.63 -15.78 17.02
N SER A 548 13.88 -15.44 18.08
CA SER A 548 12.73 -16.26 18.53
C SER A 548 11.36 -15.58 18.44
N LEU A 549 10.36 -16.37 18.04
CA LEU A 549 8.94 -16.10 18.26
C LEU A 549 8.44 -17.00 19.41
N VAL A 550 7.80 -16.42 20.43
CA VAL A 550 7.37 -17.11 21.66
C VAL A 550 5.86 -16.99 21.86
N ASN A 551 5.21 -18.12 22.09
CA ASN A 551 3.78 -18.24 22.33
C ASN A 551 3.59 -18.78 23.76
N VAL A 552 3.15 -17.94 24.68
CA VAL A 552 2.93 -18.29 26.08
C VAL A 552 1.44 -18.49 26.32
N LEU A 553 1.07 -19.67 26.83
CA LEU A 553 -0.31 -20.00 27.16
C LEU A 553 -0.45 -20.09 28.66
N LYS A 554 -1.51 -19.47 29.18
CA LYS A 554 -1.86 -19.42 30.59
C LYS A 554 -3.30 -19.89 30.77
N VAL A 555 -3.52 -20.77 31.76
CA VAL A 555 -4.86 -21.16 32.21
C VAL A 555 -4.97 -20.86 33.70
N THR A 556 -6.00 -20.12 34.12
CA THR A 556 -6.26 -19.82 35.53
C THR A 556 -7.68 -20.24 35.91
N SER A 557 -7.81 -21.01 36.99
CA SER A 557 -9.12 -21.38 37.56
C SER A 557 -9.78 -20.18 38.24
N LYS A 558 -11.11 -20.09 38.12
CA LYS A 558 -11.97 -19.15 38.84
C LYS A 558 -12.74 -19.81 39.98
N THR A 559 -12.61 -21.13 40.15
CA THR A 559 -13.33 -21.92 41.15
C THR A 559 -12.39 -22.48 42.20
N ASP A 560 -12.92 -22.70 43.42
CA ASP A 560 -12.25 -23.44 44.50
C ASP A 560 -12.38 -24.97 44.33
N GLU A 561 -12.76 -25.44 43.13
CA GLU A 561 -12.89 -26.86 42.79
C GLU A 561 -11.71 -27.30 41.90
N THR A 562 -11.35 -28.58 41.95
CA THR A 562 -10.32 -29.12 41.05
C THR A 562 -10.86 -29.20 39.63
N LEU A 563 -10.18 -28.55 38.68
CA LEU A 563 -10.52 -28.61 37.25
C LEU A 563 -9.52 -29.52 36.52
N ASP A 564 -10.06 -30.55 35.86
CA ASP A 564 -9.32 -31.43 34.95
C ASP A 564 -9.58 -30.97 33.51
N LEU A 565 -8.59 -30.35 32.88
CA LEU A 565 -8.66 -29.75 31.54
C LEU A 565 -7.68 -30.47 30.60
N VAL A 566 -7.94 -30.39 29.29
CA VAL A 566 -7.02 -30.90 28.25
C VAL A 566 -6.71 -29.79 27.27
N LEU A 567 -5.42 -29.44 27.16
CA LEU A 567 -4.93 -28.48 26.20
C LEU A 567 -4.37 -29.21 24.97
N ARG A 568 -4.94 -28.94 23.79
CA ARG A 568 -4.47 -29.46 22.51
C ARG A 568 -3.76 -28.39 21.71
N LEU A 569 -2.63 -28.78 21.14
CA LEU A 569 -1.78 -27.95 20.31
C LEU A 569 -1.78 -28.51 18.89
N GLU A 570 -2.52 -27.89 17.97
CA GLU A 570 -2.35 -28.17 16.55
C GLU A 570 -1.11 -27.44 16.03
N THR A 571 -0.02 -28.19 15.82
CA THR A 571 1.18 -27.67 15.17
C THR A 571 1.06 -27.75 13.66
N THR A 572 1.36 -26.64 12.98
CA THR A 572 1.43 -26.61 11.51
C THR A 572 2.57 -27.55 11.03
N PRO A 573 2.32 -28.50 10.10
CA PRO A 573 3.37 -29.38 9.59
C PRO A 573 4.46 -28.59 8.85
N GLN A 574 5.73 -28.87 9.12
CA GLN A 574 6.84 -28.17 8.46
C GLN A 574 6.95 -28.61 6.99
N PRO A 575 6.99 -27.68 6.02
CA PRO A 575 7.19 -28.01 4.62
C PRO A 575 8.65 -28.41 4.36
N SER A 576 8.86 -29.44 3.53
CA SER A 576 10.20 -29.89 3.12
C SER A 576 10.90 -28.92 2.15
N GLU A 577 10.12 -28.14 1.40
CA GLU A 577 10.58 -27.06 0.52
C GLU A 577 9.52 -25.94 0.55
N THR A 578 9.93 -24.66 0.50
CA THR A 578 9.00 -23.53 0.28
C THR A 578 9.12 -23.05 -1.17
N ASP A 579 8.41 -21.99 -1.58
CA ASP A 579 8.61 -21.41 -2.92
C ASP A 579 10.04 -20.83 -3.09
N ASP A 580 10.66 -20.35 -2.01
CA ASP A 580 11.93 -19.61 -2.02
C ASP A 580 13.15 -20.36 -1.46
N LEU A 581 12.90 -21.38 -0.63
CA LEU A 581 13.92 -22.06 0.17
C LEU A 581 14.00 -23.56 -0.15
N ASN A 582 15.23 -24.08 -0.24
CA ASN A 582 15.54 -25.50 -0.33
C ASN A 582 16.08 -26.01 1.01
N LEU A 583 15.50 -27.08 1.57
CA LEU A 583 16.08 -27.78 2.71
C LEU A 583 17.38 -28.49 2.28
N PHE A 584 18.48 -28.25 2.98
CA PHE A 584 19.78 -28.88 2.68
C PHE A 584 20.37 -29.68 3.85
N SER A 585 19.95 -29.40 5.09
CA SER A 585 20.40 -30.15 6.27
C SER A 585 19.27 -30.33 7.27
N MET A 586 19.27 -31.48 7.94
CA MET A 586 18.40 -31.79 9.09
C MET A 586 19.29 -32.42 10.17
N THR A 587 19.36 -31.75 11.32
CA THR A 587 20.16 -32.19 12.47
C THR A 587 19.25 -32.46 13.65
N THR A 588 19.50 -33.54 14.39
CA THR A 588 18.82 -33.81 15.67
C THR A 588 19.81 -33.65 16.81
N LEU A 589 19.52 -32.78 17.76
CA LEU A 589 20.32 -32.58 18.97
C LEU A 589 20.18 -33.78 19.93
N PRO A 590 21.12 -33.99 20.89
CA PRO A 590 21.09 -35.12 21.82
C PRO A 590 19.84 -35.23 22.71
N ASP A 591 19.09 -34.13 22.85
CA ASP A 591 17.83 -34.05 23.60
C ASP A 591 16.59 -34.35 22.75
N GLY A 592 16.75 -34.63 21.45
CA GLY A 592 15.68 -34.91 20.49
C GLY A 592 15.21 -33.70 19.68
N THR A 593 15.71 -32.49 19.95
CA THR A 593 15.34 -31.29 19.19
C THR A 593 15.75 -31.43 17.72
N VAL A 594 14.85 -31.14 16.79
CA VAL A 594 15.16 -31.13 15.35
C VAL A 594 15.42 -29.70 14.86
N ILE A 595 16.50 -29.52 14.10
CA ILE A 595 16.84 -28.27 13.42
C ILE A 595 16.88 -28.54 11.92
N LEU A 596 16.11 -27.76 11.16
CA LEU A 596 16.02 -27.80 9.69
C LEU A 596 16.74 -26.59 9.12
N CYS A 597 17.77 -26.79 8.29
CA CYS A 597 18.50 -25.71 7.64
C CYS A 597 18.20 -25.65 6.15
N TYR A 598 17.83 -24.46 5.71
CA TYR A 598 17.41 -24.13 4.38
C TYR A 598 18.36 -23.11 3.74
N LYS A 599 18.44 -23.11 2.41
CA LYS A 599 19.22 -22.16 1.63
C LYS A 599 18.35 -21.52 0.55
N THR A 600 18.52 -20.22 0.29
CA THR A 600 17.74 -19.52 -0.75
C THR A 600 18.03 -20.10 -2.14
N LYS A 601 17.00 -20.20 -2.97
CA LYS A 601 17.08 -20.88 -4.28
C LYS A 601 17.86 -20.08 -5.32
N VAL A 602 17.80 -18.76 -5.25
CA VAL A 602 18.38 -17.84 -6.23
C VAL A 602 19.02 -16.67 -5.49
N VAL A 603 20.31 -16.42 -5.76
CA VAL A 603 21.07 -15.26 -5.27
C VAL A 603 20.68 -13.98 -6.00
N GLU A 604 20.80 -12.84 -5.31
CA GLU A 604 20.37 -11.54 -5.83
C GLU A 604 21.30 -10.99 -6.92
N ASP A 605 22.60 -10.90 -6.63
CA ASP A 605 23.65 -10.62 -7.61
C ASP A 605 24.90 -11.50 -7.33
N PRO A 606 25.28 -12.43 -8.24
CA PRO A 606 26.46 -13.28 -8.10
C PRO A 606 27.81 -12.57 -7.93
N ARG A 607 27.90 -11.25 -8.21
CA ARG A 607 29.10 -10.45 -7.94
C ARG A 607 29.38 -10.32 -6.44
N TYR A 608 28.31 -10.13 -5.66
CA TYR A 608 28.37 -9.82 -4.23
C TYR A 608 27.94 -11.01 -3.36
N GLN A 609 27.10 -11.90 -3.90
CA GLN A 609 26.59 -13.10 -3.24
C GLN A 609 26.95 -14.36 -4.03
N GLN A 610 28.03 -15.04 -3.63
CA GLN A 610 28.49 -16.28 -4.28
C GLN A 610 27.54 -17.47 -4.03
N GLU A 611 26.89 -17.51 -2.87
CA GLU A 611 25.99 -18.61 -2.45
C GLU A 611 24.70 -18.05 -1.85
N GLY A 612 23.61 -18.82 -1.93
CA GLY A 612 22.32 -18.48 -1.31
C GLY A 612 22.46 -18.27 0.20
N SER A 613 21.66 -17.38 0.76
CA SER A 613 21.63 -17.14 2.21
C SER A 613 21.07 -18.36 2.93
N GLU A 614 21.65 -18.71 4.07
CA GLU A 614 21.22 -19.86 4.89
C GLU A 614 20.34 -19.40 6.05
N ILE A 615 19.30 -20.17 6.34
CA ILE A 615 18.41 -19.98 7.48
C ILE A 615 18.12 -21.35 8.11
N CYS A 616 18.44 -21.48 9.39
CA CYS A 616 18.12 -22.64 10.19
C CYS A 616 16.90 -22.33 11.06
N ILE A 617 15.98 -23.29 11.11
CA ILE A 617 14.72 -23.21 11.84
C ILE A 617 14.67 -24.36 12.84
N THR A 618 14.27 -24.06 14.06
CA THR A 618 13.89 -25.07 15.03
C THR A 618 12.67 -24.63 15.82
N SER A 619 11.85 -25.58 16.24
CA SER A 619 10.74 -25.35 17.15
C SER A 619 10.89 -26.29 18.32
N ASP A 620 10.68 -25.77 19.51
CA ASP A 620 10.53 -26.58 20.70
C ASP A 620 9.37 -26.04 21.54
N SER A 621 8.91 -26.89 22.44
CA SER A 621 7.87 -26.54 23.38
C SER A 621 8.16 -27.24 24.69
N THR A 622 7.76 -26.59 25.79
CA THR A 622 7.77 -27.21 27.13
C THR A 622 6.82 -28.42 27.26
N ILE A 623 6.20 -28.83 26.15
CA ILE A 623 5.24 -29.93 25.94
C ILE A 623 5.59 -30.65 24.62
N PRO A 624 5.50 -31.99 24.52
CA PRO A 624 5.69 -32.70 23.25
C PRO A 624 4.61 -32.40 22.19
N THR A 625 5.05 -32.06 20.97
CA THR A 625 4.18 -31.86 19.81
C THR A 625 3.25 -33.04 19.53
N GLY A 626 1.94 -32.78 19.40
CA GLY A 626 0.94 -33.78 19.04
C GLY A 626 0.46 -34.68 20.18
N GLN A 627 0.71 -34.31 21.45
CA GLN A 627 0.07 -34.92 22.61
C GLN A 627 -0.89 -33.96 23.32
N ASP A 628 -2.09 -34.47 23.64
CA ASP A 628 -3.06 -33.83 24.54
C ASP A 628 -2.43 -33.68 25.94
N VAL A 629 -2.40 -32.45 26.47
CA VAL A 629 -1.85 -32.17 27.80
C VAL A 629 -2.94 -32.06 28.83
N ASN A 630 -2.95 -33.03 29.75
CA ASN A 630 -3.82 -33.03 30.91
C ASN A 630 -3.32 -32.00 31.92
N ILE A 631 -4.11 -30.97 32.16
CA ILE A 631 -3.89 -29.92 33.16
C ILE A 631 -4.83 -30.20 34.32
N GLN A 632 -4.29 -30.27 35.54
CA GLN A 632 -5.09 -30.33 36.76
C GLN A 632 -4.83 -29.08 37.58
N LEU A 633 -5.84 -28.20 37.66
CA LEU A 633 -5.80 -26.99 38.48
C LEU A 633 -6.47 -27.29 39.82
N SER A 634 -5.84 -26.88 40.92
CA SER A 634 -6.37 -27.04 42.29
C SER A 634 -6.36 -25.70 43.03
N PRO A 635 -7.06 -25.56 44.18
CA PRO A 635 -7.02 -24.31 44.95
C PRO A 635 -5.62 -23.90 45.43
N GLU A 636 -4.69 -24.86 45.58
CA GLU A 636 -3.29 -24.59 45.95
C GLU A 636 -2.40 -24.28 44.74
N ASN A 637 -2.79 -24.73 43.54
CA ASN A 637 -2.09 -24.45 42.28
C ASN A 637 -3.13 -24.15 41.18
N ASN A 638 -3.68 -22.93 41.22
CA ASN A 638 -4.84 -22.54 40.42
C ASN A 638 -4.49 -22.05 39.00
N THR A 639 -3.20 -22.00 38.66
CA THR A 639 -2.71 -21.47 37.38
C THR A 639 -1.70 -22.42 36.75
N PHE A 640 -1.81 -22.61 35.44
CA PHE A 640 -0.90 -23.41 34.62
C PHE A 640 -0.31 -22.54 33.51
N PHE A 641 0.98 -22.70 33.24
CA PHE A 641 1.71 -22.00 32.19
C PHE A 641 2.47 -22.98 31.29
N VAL A 642 2.53 -22.66 30.00
CA VAL A 642 3.37 -23.34 29.00
C VAL A 642 3.92 -22.30 28.04
N ALA A 643 5.18 -22.46 27.65
CA ALA A 643 5.77 -21.75 26.51
C ALA A 643 6.04 -22.71 25.34
N GLN A 644 5.66 -22.28 24.15
CA GLN A 644 6.14 -22.79 22.86
C GLN A 644 7.01 -21.71 22.22
N TYR A 645 8.11 -22.10 21.60
CA TYR A 645 8.96 -21.15 20.89
C TYR A 645 9.54 -21.75 19.61
N SER A 646 9.68 -20.88 18.61
CA SER A 646 10.35 -21.23 17.35
C SER A 646 11.44 -20.21 17.07
N LEU A 647 12.61 -20.71 16.70
CA LEU A 647 13.81 -19.93 16.48
C LEU A 647 14.20 -19.98 15.00
N TYR A 648 14.65 -18.85 14.49
CA TYR A 648 15.01 -18.58 13.10
C TYR A 648 16.33 -17.81 13.10
N GLY A 649 17.42 -18.46 12.67
CA GLY A 649 18.77 -17.89 12.76
C GLY A 649 19.68 -18.45 11.68
N SER A 650 20.67 -17.66 11.26
CA SER A 650 21.60 -18.07 10.18
C SER A 650 22.62 -19.09 10.66
N ASN A 651 22.96 -19.11 11.96
CA ASN A 651 24.03 -19.95 12.49
C ASN A 651 23.51 -21.09 13.41
N LEU A 652 23.59 -22.32 12.90
CA LEU A 652 23.14 -23.55 13.55
C LEU A 652 23.67 -23.76 14.99
N HIS A 653 24.96 -23.53 15.23
CA HIS A 653 25.61 -23.92 16.49
C HIS A 653 25.83 -22.75 17.45
N GLN A 654 26.11 -21.55 16.94
CA GLN A 654 26.46 -20.40 17.79
C GLN A 654 25.23 -19.60 18.22
N GLU A 655 24.24 -19.44 17.35
CA GLU A 655 23.09 -18.58 17.58
C GLU A 655 21.90 -19.40 18.11
N LEU A 656 21.44 -20.36 17.32
CA LEU A 656 20.29 -21.20 17.67
C LEU A 656 20.57 -22.13 18.85
N GLY A 657 21.71 -22.83 18.83
CA GLY A 657 22.10 -23.80 19.86
C GLY A 657 22.28 -23.19 21.26
N LEU A 658 22.81 -21.96 21.36
CA LEU A 658 22.91 -21.25 22.63
C LEU A 658 21.54 -20.74 23.08
N THR A 659 20.81 -20.07 22.18
CA THR A 659 19.50 -19.47 22.50
C THR A 659 18.50 -20.51 22.98
N ILE A 660 18.38 -21.65 22.28
CA ILE A 660 17.46 -22.71 22.68
C ILE A 660 17.87 -23.37 24.02
N SER A 661 19.17 -23.51 24.27
CA SER A 661 19.67 -24.10 25.53
C SER A 661 19.38 -23.20 26.74
N ASP A 662 19.45 -21.88 26.56
CA ASP A 662 19.17 -20.89 27.61
C ASP A 662 17.65 -20.77 27.85
N MET A 663 16.84 -20.66 26.79
CA MET A 663 15.37 -20.61 26.87
C MET A 663 14.78 -21.88 27.53
N LYS A 664 15.40 -23.06 27.35
CA LYS A 664 15.00 -24.31 28.03
C LYS A 664 15.18 -24.30 29.55
N LEU A 665 16.03 -23.42 30.08
CA LEU A 665 16.29 -23.30 31.52
C LEU A 665 15.35 -22.32 32.21
N MET A 666 14.64 -21.48 31.46
CA MET A 666 13.71 -20.48 31.96
C MET A 666 12.29 -21.03 32.12
N GLN A 667 11.55 -20.50 33.10
CA GLN A 667 10.12 -20.70 33.17
C GLN A 667 9.38 -19.85 32.11
N PRO A 668 8.17 -20.26 31.66
CA PRO A 668 7.37 -19.48 30.71
C PRO A 668 7.11 -18.02 31.13
N GLU A 669 6.96 -17.79 32.43
CA GLU A 669 6.80 -16.46 33.03
C GLU A 669 8.09 -15.64 32.93
N GLU A 670 9.24 -16.22 33.29
CA GLU A 670 10.55 -15.55 33.19
C GLU A 670 10.90 -15.16 31.75
N LEU A 671 10.53 -16.00 30.79
CA LEU A 671 10.71 -15.73 29.36
C LEU A 671 9.86 -14.53 28.92
N MET A 672 8.58 -14.49 29.29
CA MET A 672 7.68 -13.35 29.06
C MET A 672 8.24 -12.06 29.68
N ASP A 673 8.65 -12.12 30.95
CA ASP A 673 9.21 -10.98 31.67
C ASP A 673 10.49 -10.46 31.02
N SER A 674 11.34 -11.34 30.48
CA SER A 674 12.56 -10.94 29.76
C SER A 674 12.27 -10.20 28.45
N HIS A 675 11.24 -10.60 27.68
CA HIS A 675 10.77 -9.83 26.53
C HIS A 675 10.21 -8.48 26.97
N VAL A 676 9.29 -8.46 27.95
CA VAL A 676 8.64 -7.24 28.42
C VAL A 676 9.66 -6.26 28.98
N ALA A 677 10.69 -6.72 29.70
CA ALA A 677 11.77 -5.87 30.20
C ALA A 677 12.56 -5.21 29.07
N ALA A 678 13.03 -6.00 28.08
CA ALA A 678 13.80 -5.49 26.94
C ALA A 678 12.96 -4.57 26.03
N TRP A 679 11.69 -4.91 25.79
CA TRP A 679 10.77 -4.06 25.03
C TRP A 679 10.47 -2.75 25.79
N THR A 680 10.21 -2.83 27.09
CA THR A 680 9.94 -1.66 27.95
C THR A 680 11.15 -0.74 28.07
N GLU A 681 12.38 -1.27 28.14
CA GLU A 681 13.61 -0.48 28.09
C GLU A 681 13.68 0.34 26.80
N ARG A 682 13.49 -0.33 25.65
CA ARG A 682 13.52 0.31 24.33
C ARG A 682 12.40 1.34 24.18
N PHE A 683 11.17 0.96 24.52
CA PHE A 683 9.99 1.82 24.45
C PHE A 683 10.11 3.04 25.34
N ASN A 684 10.70 2.90 26.55
CA ASN A 684 10.84 4.03 27.46
C ASN A 684 11.74 5.16 26.91
N ASN A 685 12.63 4.84 25.97
CA ASN A 685 13.53 5.77 25.29
C ASN A 685 12.95 6.37 24.00
N PHE A 686 11.79 5.89 23.52
CA PHE A 686 11.07 6.45 22.37
C PHE A 686 9.59 6.64 22.73
N VAL A 687 9.29 7.71 23.48
CA VAL A 687 7.90 8.05 23.83
C VAL A 687 7.50 9.41 23.27
N ILE A 688 6.38 9.40 22.54
CA ILE A 688 5.59 10.58 22.21
C ILE A 688 4.22 10.37 22.86
N SER A 689 3.97 11.04 23.99
CA SER A 689 2.70 10.95 24.71
C SER A 689 1.81 12.14 24.36
N VAL A 690 0.53 11.85 24.11
CA VAL A 690 -0.50 12.83 23.72
C VAL A 690 -1.64 12.76 24.74
N LYS A 691 -2.01 13.90 25.32
CA LYS A 691 -3.14 14.02 26.25
C LYS A 691 -4.22 14.94 25.68
N GLY A 692 -5.49 14.57 25.86
CA GLY A 692 -6.66 15.32 25.36
C GLY A 692 -7.41 14.59 24.25
N ASP A 693 -6.70 13.90 23.35
CA ASP A 693 -7.26 13.10 22.26
C ASP A 693 -6.74 11.65 22.34
N LEU A 694 -7.66 10.71 22.62
CA LEU A 694 -7.35 9.28 22.72
C LEU A 694 -7.11 8.63 21.36
N GLU A 695 -7.83 9.05 20.31
CA GLU A 695 -7.67 8.49 18.97
C GLU A 695 -6.33 8.90 18.37
N MET A 696 -5.93 10.17 18.54
CA MET A 696 -4.59 10.63 18.18
C MET A 696 -3.51 9.91 19.00
N ALA A 697 -3.69 9.74 20.30
CA ALA A 697 -2.75 8.99 21.14
C ALA A 697 -2.56 7.56 20.64
N LYS A 698 -3.64 6.84 20.29
CA LYS A 698 -3.60 5.48 19.70
C LYS A 698 -2.89 5.45 18.35
N VAL A 699 -3.15 6.41 17.45
CA VAL A 699 -2.45 6.50 16.16
C VAL A 699 -0.94 6.74 16.36
N VAL A 700 -0.56 7.58 17.33
CA VAL A 700 0.86 7.81 17.68
C VAL A 700 1.51 6.55 18.24
N GLN A 701 0.89 5.85 19.21
CA GLN A 701 1.47 4.64 19.79
C GLN A 701 1.60 3.52 18.76
N GLY A 702 0.59 3.34 17.88
CA GLY A 702 0.67 2.38 16.78
C GLY A 702 1.79 2.71 15.79
N SER A 703 1.93 3.99 15.43
CA SER A 703 2.99 4.45 14.53
C SER A 703 4.39 4.22 15.09
N ILE A 704 4.60 4.46 16.40
CA ILE A 704 5.86 4.15 17.10
C ILE A 704 6.09 2.64 17.13
N TYR A 705 5.08 1.86 17.51
CA TYR A 705 5.16 0.40 17.62
C TYR A 705 5.64 -0.26 16.33
N TYR A 706 4.98 0.01 15.19
CA TYR A 706 5.31 -0.63 13.92
C TYR A 706 6.66 -0.17 13.31
N LEU A 707 7.10 1.04 13.65
CA LEU A 707 8.43 1.55 13.29
C LEU A 707 9.52 0.90 14.16
N MET A 708 9.28 0.74 15.45
CA MET A 708 10.19 0.06 16.39
C MET A 708 10.29 -1.44 16.11
N SER A 709 9.18 -2.11 15.79
CA SER A 709 9.16 -3.55 15.44
C SER A 709 9.90 -3.89 14.14
N SER A 710 10.21 -2.87 13.33
CA SER A 710 10.94 -2.98 12.06
C SER A 710 12.41 -2.54 12.13
N THR A 711 12.84 -1.90 13.22
CA THR A 711 14.23 -1.42 13.43
C THR A 711 14.98 -2.31 14.44
N PRO A 712 16.32 -2.46 14.31
CA PRO A 712 17.10 -3.48 15.05
C PRO A 712 17.12 -3.24 16.57
N SER A 713 17.27 -4.33 17.34
CA SER A 713 17.46 -4.30 18.79
C SER A 713 18.94 -4.11 19.14
N HIS A 714 19.22 -3.42 20.26
CA HIS A 714 20.59 -3.20 20.76
C HIS A 714 20.92 -4.03 22.01
N ASN A 715 19.91 -4.66 22.60
CA ASN A 715 20.02 -5.50 23.79
C ASN A 715 19.57 -6.92 23.41
N GLU A 716 20.42 -7.62 22.67
CA GLU A 716 20.17 -8.99 22.18
C GLU A 716 21.06 -10.01 22.92
N PHE A 717 20.55 -11.22 23.13
CA PHE A 717 21.30 -12.33 23.76
C PHE A 717 22.48 -12.79 22.89
N VAL A 718 22.21 -12.97 21.59
CA VAL A 718 23.21 -13.11 20.52
C VAL A 718 22.96 -11.96 19.58
N ALA A 719 23.96 -11.10 19.38
CA ALA A 719 23.82 -9.93 18.52
C ALA A 719 23.69 -10.35 17.04
N SER A 720 22.64 -9.88 16.39
CA SER A 720 22.44 -9.97 14.94
C SER A 720 23.66 -9.42 14.17
N GLU A 721 24.11 -10.13 13.13
CA GLU A 721 25.35 -9.78 12.41
C GLU A 721 25.28 -8.43 11.67
N ARG A 722 24.11 -8.08 11.11
CA ARG A 722 23.91 -6.88 10.28
C ARG A 722 22.42 -6.55 10.09
N PHE A 723 22.08 -5.25 10.04
CA PHE A 723 20.78 -4.77 9.58
C PHE A 723 20.76 -4.53 8.05
N PHE A 724 19.65 -4.90 7.39
CA PHE A 724 19.50 -4.82 5.91
C PHE A 724 18.52 -3.74 5.43
N GLY A 725 18.37 -2.68 6.22
CA GLY A 725 17.53 -1.51 5.88
C GLY A 725 16.04 -1.71 6.15
N LEU A 726 15.29 -0.62 6.05
CA LEU A 726 13.84 -0.61 6.21
C LEU A 726 13.12 -0.76 4.88
N SER A 727 11.89 -1.25 4.91
CA SER A 727 10.99 -1.29 3.75
C SER A 727 9.73 -0.48 4.04
N PRO A 728 9.14 0.21 3.05
CA PRO A 728 7.90 0.96 3.27
C PRO A 728 6.76 0.11 3.85
N GLY A 729 6.73 -1.19 3.51
CA GLY A 729 5.76 -2.18 3.98
C GLY A 729 6.09 -2.85 5.32
N SER A 730 7.05 -2.35 6.10
CA SER A 730 7.54 -2.96 7.36
C SER A 730 8.24 -4.32 7.21
N LEU A 731 8.77 -4.86 8.31
CA LEU A 731 9.54 -6.12 8.30
C LEU A 731 8.69 -7.36 7.96
N ALA A 732 7.37 -7.32 8.22
CA ALA A 732 6.45 -8.45 8.13
C ALA A 732 5.83 -8.69 6.73
N TYR A 733 6.21 -7.89 5.72
CA TYR A 733 5.76 -8.02 4.34
C TYR A 733 6.97 -7.96 3.39
N GLY A 734 6.70 -8.04 2.08
CA GLY A 734 7.72 -8.02 1.03
C GLY A 734 7.76 -9.27 0.15
N ASP A 735 6.61 -9.86 -0.13
CA ASP A 735 6.47 -10.96 -1.11
C ASP A 735 6.74 -10.46 -2.53
N ARG A 736 7.03 -11.38 -3.45
CA ARG A 736 7.29 -11.06 -4.85
C ARG A 736 6.13 -10.27 -5.49
N MET A 737 6.46 -9.13 -6.10
CA MET A 737 5.51 -8.16 -6.68
C MET A 737 4.47 -7.58 -5.70
N MET A 738 4.71 -7.62 -4.38
CA MET A 738 3.80 -7.14 -3.34
C MET A 738 4.57 -6.34 -2.28
N ASP A 739 3.95 -5.32 -1.68
CA ASP A 739 4.51 -4.55 -0.54
C ASP A 739 6.00 -4.16 -0.74
N TYR A 740 6.30 -3.67 -1.95
CA TYR A 740 7.64 -3.32 -2.44
C TYR A 740 8.73 -4.40 -2.31
N GLN A 741 8.34 -5.68 -2.30
CA GLN A 741 9.24 -6.84 -2.21
C GLN A 741 10.15 -6.84 -0.97
N GLY A 742 9.85 -5.97 0.00
CA GLY A 742 10.65 -5.78 1.19
C GLY A 742 11.94 -4.98 0.98
N HIS A 743 12.12 -4.36 -0.19
CA HIS A 743 13.31 -3.57 -0.54
C HIS A 743 13.37 -2.24 0.24
N SER A 744 14.58 -1.68 0.31
CA SER A 744 14.86 -0.36 0.89
C SER A 744 14.97 0.72 -0.18
N PHE A 745 14.26 1.83 0.06
CA PHE A 745 14.08 3.01 -0.80
C PHE A 745 14.54 4.27 -0.06
N TRP A 746 14.41 5.45 -0.68
CA TRP A 746 14.56 6.75 -0.02
C TRP A 746 13.56 6.96 1.14
N ASP A 747 12.45 6.23 1.17
CA ASP A 747 11.54 6.04 2.31
C ASP A 747 12.27 5.85 3.64
N THR A 748 13.36 5.07 3.61
CA THR A 748 14.21 4.82 4.78
C THR A 748 14.77 6.14 5.28
N GLU A 749 15.56 6.86 4.47
CA GLU A 749 16.33 8.02 4.89
C GLU A 749 15.53 9.33 5.01
N THR A 750 14.52 9.56 4.16
CA THR A 750 13.76 10.83 4.15
C THR A 750 12.53 10.78 5.06
N TRP A 751 11.89 9.62 5.20
CA TRP A 751 10.54 9.52 5.77
C TRP A 751 10.49 8.79 7.12
N MET A 752 11.22 7.70 7.27
CA MET A 752 11.28 6.93 8.52
C MET A 752 12.39 7.41 9.46
N PHE A 753 13.60 7.58 8.92
CA PHE A 753 14.82 7.88 9.68
C PHE A 753 14.73 9.10 10.61
N PRO A 754 14.23 10.28 10.20
CA PRO A 754 14.24 11.46 11.07
C PRO A 754 13.36 11.30 12.31
N ALA A 755 12.32 10.46 12.25
CA ALA A 755 11.41 10.21 13.36
C ALA A 755 12.07 9.37 14.47
N PHE A 756 12.78 8.29 14.13
CA PHE A 756 13.44 7.43 15.12
C PHE A 756 14.86 7.90 15.48
N LEU A 757 15.55 8.63 14.60
CA LEU A 757 16.87 9.23 14.86
C LEU A 757 16.90 10.03 16.18
N LEU A 758 15.83 10.78 16.48
CA LEU A 758 15.73 11.58 17.71
C LEU A 758 15.66 10.74 19.00
N PHE A 759 15.36 9.44 18.94
CA PHE A 759 15.07 8.61 20.13
C PHE A 759 15.97 7.36 20.21
N ASP A 760 16.27 6.75 19.06
CA ASP A 760 17.15 5.60 18.90
C ASP A 760 18.26 5.89 17.85
N PRO A 761 19.29 6.69 18.20
CA PRO A 761 20.42 6.94 17.31
C PRO A 761 21.25 5.70 16.97
N LEU A 762 21.15 4.61 17.75
CA LEU A 762 21.84 3.36 17.45
C LEU A 762 21.15 2.63 16.29
N ALA A 763 19.82 2.59 16.26
CA ALA A 763 19.08 2.07 15.10
C ALA A 763 19.31 2.94 13.85
N ALA A 764 19.51 4.25 14.02
CA ALA A 764 19.90 5.15 12.94
C ALA A 764 21.32 4.83 12.41
N LYS A 765 22.29 4.59 13.29
CA LYS A 765 23.64 4.14 12.92
C LYS A 765 23.59 2.86 12.08
N GLU A 766 22.84 1.85 12.53
CA GLU A 766 22.70 0.58 11.79
C GLU A 766 21.98 0.73 10.44
N THR A 767 21.03 1.66 10.35
CA THR A 767 20.37 2.00 9.08
C THR A 767 21.34 2.62 8.07
N LEU A 768 22.28 3.48 8.52
CA LEU A 768 23.34 4.02 7.66
C LEU A 768 24.43 2.99 7.36
N ASN A 769 24.79 2.12 8.33
CA ASN A 769 25.76 1.05 8.14
C ASN A 769 25.36 0.06 7.04
N TYR A 770 24.06 -0.15 6.83
CA TYR A 770 23.55 -0.87 5.67
C TYR A 770 24.00 -0.26 4.33
N ARG A 771 23.95 1.07 4.18
CA ARG A 771 24.41 1.79 2.99
C ARG A 771 25.94 1.76 2.86
N VAL A 772 26.68 1.95 3.97
CA VAL A 772 28.15 1.85 4.02
C VAL A 772 28.65 0.49 3.53
N ALA A 773 28.09 -0.61 4.04
CA ALA A 773 28.49 -1.96 3.63
C ALA A 773 28.13 -2.32 2.17
N ASN A 774 27.24 -1.55 1.53
CA ASN A 774 26.81 -1.76 0.14
C ASN A 774 27.47 -0.77 -0.85
N LEU A 775 28.43 0.04 -0.40
CA LEU A 775 29.07 1.09 -1.20
C LEU A 775 29.73 0.55 -2.49
N ALA A 776 30.26 -0.69 -2.45
CA ALA A 776 30.81 -1.35 -3.63
C ALA A 776 29.77 -1.58 -4.76
N ALA A 777 28.51 -1.88 -4.42
CA ALA A 777 27.44 -2.04 -5.40
C ALA A 777 27.00 -0.69 -6.00
N ALA A 778 27.01 0.38 -5.19
CA ALA A 778 26.78 1.75 -5.66
C ALA A 778 27.90 2.24 -6.60
N ARG A 779 29.16 1.86 -6.34
CA ARG A 779 30.32 2.12 -7.21
C ARG A 779 30.20 1.44 -8.58
N ASP A 780 29.82 0.17 -8.61
CA ASP A 780 29.54 -0.56 -9.85
C ASP A 780 28.37 0.08 -10.64
N ARG A 781 27.28 0.46 -9.96
CA ARG A 781 26.09 1.08 -10.58
C ARG A 781 26.39 2.44 -11.22
N ALA A 782 27.27 3.25 -10.62
CA ALA A 782 27.73 4.49 -11.26
C ALA A 782 28.57 4.20 -12.51
N LEU A 783 29.54 3.29 -12.41
CA LEU A 783 30.41 2.90 -13.52
C LEU A 783 29.61 2.33 -14.71
N GLU A 784 28.62 1.46 -14.44
CA GLU A 784 27.67 0.92 -15.42
C GLU A 784 26.86 2.01 -16.13
N THR A 785 26.61 3.15 -15.45
CA THR A 785 25.79 4.26 -15.97
C THR A 785 26.60 5.48 -16.40
N GLY A 786 27.93 5.39 -16.42
CA GLY A 786 28.84 6.42 -16.93
C GLY A 786 29.24 7.52 -15.93
N TYR A 787 28.97 7.32 -14.65
CA TYR A 787 29.26 8.25 -13.55
C TYR A 787 30.39 7.74 -12.64
N LEU A 788 30.82 8.57 -11.69
CA LEU A 788 31.90 8.26 -10.75
C LEU A 788 31.36 7.85 -9.37
N LEU A 789 32.07 6.95 -8.70
CA LEU A 789 31.87 6.52 -7.31
C LEU A 789 30.40 6.19 -6.97
N ALA A 790 29.79 6.67 -5.89
CA ALA A 790 28.55 6.06 -5.39
C ALA A 790 27.27 6.57 -6.06
N ARG A 791 26.69 5.78 -6.96
CA ARG A 791 25.28 5.90 -7.35
C ARG A 791 24.48 4.79 -6.69
N PHE A 792 23.70 5.11 -5.67
CA PHE A 792 22.84 4.11 -5.03
C PHE A 792 21.70 3.67 -5.98
N PRO A 793 21.26 2.40 -5.90
CA PRO A 793 20.08 1.92 -6.62
C PRO A 793 18.81 2.57 -6.07
N TRP A 794 17.72 2.56 -6.84
CA TRP A 794 16.42 3.04 -6.33
C TRP A 794 15.81 2.05 -5.34
N GLU A 795 15.81 0.76 -5.71
CA GLU A 795 15.44 -0.33 -4.80
C GLU A 795 16.68 -1.14 -4.43
N SER A 796 16.85 -1.37 -3.13
CA SER A 796 18.03 -2.04 -2.55
C SER A 796 17.61 -3.26 -1.72
N GLY A 797 18.20 -4.42 -2.01
CA GLY A 797 17.92 -5.70 -1.34
C GLY A 797 19.07 -6.20 -0.45
N PHE A 798 19.43 -7.48 -0.55
CA PHE A 798 20.49 -8.10 0.25
C PHE A 798 21.90 -7.57 -0.06
N THR A 799 22.24 -7.52 -1.34
CA THR A 799 23.56 -7.15 -1.87
C THR A 799 23.77 -5.65 -2.02
N GLY A 800 22.69 -4.87 -1.98
CA GLY A 800 22.70 -3.44 -2.33
C GLY A 800 22.88 -3.14 -3.81
N SER A 801 22.76 -4.15 -4.68
CA SER A 801 22.64 -3.93 -6.12
C SER A 801 21.23 -3.46 -6.50
N GLU A 802 21.08 -3.00 -7.75
CA GLU A 802 19.80 -2.53 -8.29
C GLU A 802 18.79 -3.68 -8.44
N VAL A 803 17.76 -3.65 -7.59
CA VAL A 803 16.67 -4.65 -7.56
C VAL A 803 15.30 -4.08 -7.94
N THR A 804 15.22 -2.88 -8.51
CA THR A 804 13.95 -2.35 -9.05
C THR A 804 13.41 -3.29 -10.15
N PRO A 805 12.14 -3.71 -10.08
CA PRO A 805 11.56 -4.64 -11.06
C PRO A 805 11.60 -4.12 -12.50
N ASP A 806 11.82 -5.05 -13.45
CA ASP A 806 11.88 -4.75 -14.89
C ASP A 806 10.56 -4.17 -15.48
N CYS A 807 9.48 -4.10 -14.69
CA CYS A 807 8.27 -3.35 -15.06
C CYS A 807 8.51 -1.85 -15.20
N CYS A 808 9.49 -1.34 -14.47
CA CYS A 808 9.50 0.02 -13.98
C CYS A 808 10.89 0.67 -14.23
N PRO A 809 11.40 0.65 -15.48
CA PRO A 809 12.77 1.06 -15.79
C PRO A 809 12.99 2.57 -15.67
N ASP A 810 11.95 3.39 -15.88
CA ASP A 810 12.06 4.85 -15.88
C ASP A 810 12.40 5.38 -14.48
N VAL A 811 11.80 4.80 -13.44
CA VAL A 811 12.13 4.97 -12.02
C VAL A 811 13.58 4.56 -11.77
N ARG A 812 13.88 3.26 -11.98
CA ARG A 812 15.20 2.63 -11.78
C ARG A 812 16.37 3.43 -12.34
N ASP A 813 16.21 3.95 -13.56
CA ASP A 813 17.31 4.54 -14.30
C ASP A 813 17.39 6.08 -14.17
N ASN A 814 16.30 6.77 -13.78
CA ASN A 814 16.26 8.24 -13.73
C ASN A 814 15.98 8.85 -12.34
N GLU A 815 15.41 8.12 -11.39
CA GLU A 815 15.10 8.61 -10.03
C GLU A 815 16.33 8.52 -9.12
N GLN A 816 17.21 9.51 -9.25
CA GLN A 816 18.58 9.45 -8.73
C GLN A 816 18.77 10.20 -7.40
N HIS A 817 17.74 10.91 -6.92
CA HIS A 817 17.81 11.73 -5.71
C HIS A 817 18.04 10.92 -4.43
N ILE A 818 17.73 9.62 -4.41
CA ILE A 818 18.04 8.70 -3.29
C ILE A 818 19.52 8.77 -2.85
N THR A 819 20.44 9.06 -3.79
CA THR A 819 21.87 9.23 -3.49
C THR A 819 22.15 10.51 -2.68
N ALA A 820 21.35 11.57 -2.85
CA ALA A 820 21.37 12.76 -2.00
C ALA A 820 20.58 12.58 -0.69
N ASP A 821 19.49 11.82 -0.69
CA ASP A 821 18.71 11.51 0.52
C ASP A 821 19.53 10.76 1.57
N ILE A 822 20.38 9.83 1.14
CA ILE A 822 21.35 9.15 2.01
C ILE A 822 22.34 10.15 2.64
N ALA A 823 22.81 11.14 1.89
CA ALA A 823 23.65 12.20 2.45
C ALA A 823 22.88 13.12 3.41
N LEU A 824 21.60 13.38 3.17
CA LEU A 824 20.74 14.15 4.09
C LEU A 824 20.58 13.43 5.44
N ALA A 825 20.24 12.13 5.44
CA ALA A 825 20.14 11.34 6.66
C ALA A 825 21.48 11.24 7.40
N ALA A 826 22.58 11.02 6.68
CA ALA A 826 23.92 11.05 7.27
C ALA A 826 24.27 12.42 7.88
N LYS A 827 23.91 13.54 7.23
CA LYS A 827 24.11 14.89 7.79
C LYS A 827 23.32 15.09 9.09
N GLN A 828 22.05 14.69 9.10
CA GLN A 828 21.20 14.74 10.30
C GLN A 828 21.77 13.89 11.44
N TYR A 829 22.30 12.70 11.13
CA TYR A 829 22.97 11.83 12.09
C TYR A 829 24.21 12.47 12.70
N ILE A 830 25.09 13.05 11.87
CA ILE A 830 26.32 13.72 12.31
C ILE A 830 25.99 14.95 13.18
N ASP A 831 25.01 15.76 12.77
CA ASP A 831 24.59 16.95 13.53
C ASP A 831 23.98 16.59 14.90
N LEU A 832 23.19 15.50 14.96
CA LEU A 832 22.57 15.07 16.21
C LEU A 832 23.57 14.41 17.17
N THR A 833 24.42 13.53 16.66
CA THR A 833 25.25 12.64 17.50
C THR A 833 26.66 13.16 17.73
N GLN A 834 27.25 13.82 16.72
CA GLN A 834 28.69 14.05 16.58
C GLN A 834 29.53 12.76 16.68
N ASP A 835 29.01 11.63 16.19
CA ASP A 835 29.74 10.36 16.13
C ASP A 835 30.86 10.41 15.06
N LEU A 836 32.01 10.97 15.46
CA LEU A 836 33.23 11.00 14.65
C LEU A 836 33.81 9.60 14.45
N GLU A 837 33.55 8.65 15.37
CA GLU A 837 34.02 7.27 15.23
C GLU A 837 33.29 6.56 14.07
N TRP A 838 31.99 6.80 13.91
CA TRP A 838 31.22 6.35 12.74
C TRP A 838 31.77 6.93 11.42
N LEU A 839 32.17 8.20 11.43
CA LEU A 839 32.76 8.86 10.25
C LEU A 839 34.14 8.31 9.89
N THR A 840 35.04 8.09 10.85
CA THR A 840 36.46 7.81 10.58
C THR A 840 36.87 6.34 10.68
N SER A 841 36.13 5.53 11.43
CA SER A 841 36.47 4.13 11.66
C SER A 841 35.70 3.21 10.71
N PRO A 842 36.29 2.07 10.29
CA PRO A 842 35.56 1.02 9.59
C PRO A 842 34.31 0.57 10.37
N GLN A 843 33.13 0.70 9.75
CA GLN A 843 31.87 0.32 10.41
C GLN A 843 31.49 -1.15 10.19
N THR A 844 31.99 -1.75 9.10
CA THR A 844 31.56 -3.07 8.65
C THR A 844 32.73 -3.87 8.09
N SER A 845 32.51 -5.16 7.79
CA SER A 845 33.54 -6.08 7.31
C SER A 845 34.19 -5.65 5.98
N THR A 846 33.58 -4.71 5.24
CA THR A 846 34.09 -4.14 3.99
C THR A 846 35.23 -3.13 4.18
N GLN A 847 35.55 -2.74 5.42
CA GLN A 847 36.52 -1.71 5.80
C GLN A 847 36.11 -0.25 5.46
N GLU A 848 34.96 -0.03 4.82
CA GLU A 848 34.44 1.30 4.48
C GLU A 848 33.97 2.08 5.72
N THR A 849 34.06 3.41 5.65
CA THR A 849 33.72 4.36 6.72
C THR A 849 32.53 5.25 6.35
N GLY A 850 31.99 5.99 7.33
CA GLY A 850 31.00 7.05 7.06
C GLY A 850 31.54 8.20 6.19
N CYS A 851 32.86 8.45 6.21
CA CYS A 851 33.46 9.47 5.33
C CYS A 851 33.54 8.99 3.87
N ASP A 852 33.90 7.72 3.62
CA ASP A 852 33.95 7.15 2.26
C ASP A 852 32.59 7.24 1.57
N LEU A 853 31.51 6.91 2.29
CA LEU A 853 30.13 7.04 1.82
C LEU A 853 29.83 8.46 1.30
N LEU A 854 30.18 9.49 2.09
CA LEU A 854 29.85 10.89 1.77
C LEU A 854 30.75 11.48 0.69
N LEU A 855 32.04 11.12 0.67
CA LEU A 855 32.97 11.51 -0.38
C LEU A 855 32.59 10.90 -1.73
N ASP A 856 32.15 9.64 -1.74
CA ASP A 856 31.72 8.94 -2.95
C ASP A 856 30.41 9.51 -3.52
N ILE A 857 29.45 9.87 -2.66
CA ILE A 857 28.23 10.59 -3.04
C ILE A 857 28.58 11.95 -3.65
N GLY A 858 29.53 12.68 -3.06
CA GLY A 858 30.02 13.95 -3.61
C GLY A 858 30.62 13.80 -5.02
N ASN A 859 31.43 12.77 -5.23
CA ASN A 859 32.00 12.44 -6.54
C ASN A 859 30.94 12.06 -7.58
N PHE A 860 29.92 11.29 -7.19
CA PHE A 860 28.79 10.99 -8.07
C PHE A 860 28.12 12.27 -8.55
N TRP A 861 27.73 13.17 -7.64
CA TRP A 861 27.07 14.41 -8.02
C TRP A 861 27.96 15.33 -8.87
N LEU A 862 29.26 15.46 -8.57
CA LEU A 862 30.21 16.18 -9.44
C LEU A 862 30.30 15.60 -10.86
N SER A 863 30.18 14.27 -11.02
CA SER A 863 30.16 13.62 -12.34
C SER A 863 28.81 13.69 -13.05
N ARG A 864 27.72 13.97 -12.31
CA ARG A 864 26.33 13.93 -12.78
C ARG A 864 25.79 15.28 -13.23
N VAL A 865 26.27 16.37 -12.64
CA VAL A 865 25.93 17.74 -13.02
C VAL A 865 26.44 18.09 -14.42
N GLN A 866 25.73 19.00 -15.08
CA GLN A 866 26.14 19.59 -16.35
C GLN A 866 26.15 21.11 -16.22
N GLN A 867 27.14 21.78 -16.79
CA GLN A 867 27.13 23.23 -16.87
C GLN A 867 26.03 23.68 -17.84
N LEU A 868 25.21 24.64 -17.43
CA LEU A 868 24.11 25.16 -18.24
C LEU A 868 24.59 26.35 -19.09
N ASP A 869 24.09 26.43 -20.33
CA ASP A 869 24.27 27.60 -21.19
C ASP A 869 23.58 28.84 -20.58
N HIS A 870 22.43 28.63 -19.93
CA HIS A 870 21.56 29.68 -19.37
C HIS A 870 20.98 29.26 -18.01
N PRO A 871 21.16 30.05 -16.93
CA PRO A 871 22.05 31.21 -16.86
C PRO A 871 23.54 30.79 -16.95
N PRO A 872 24.40 31.55 -17.65
CA PRO A 872 25.80 31.18 -17.83
C PRO A 872 26.55 31.02 -16.51
N GLY A 873 27.28 29.92 -16.36
CA GLY A 873 28.05 29.61 -15.14
C GLY A 873 27.27 28.88 -14.05
N SER A 874 25.99 28.56 -14.28
CA SER A 874 25.23 27.67 -13.40
C SER A 874 25.39 26.19 -13.79
N TYR A 875 25.05 25.31 -12.86
CA TYR A 875 25.03 23.85 -13.05
C TYR A 875 23.61 23.32 -12.91
N GLY A 876 23.29 22.24 -13.63
CA GLY A 876 21.97 21.63 -13.60
C GLY A 876 22.01 20.13 -13.85
N ILE A 877 20.90 19.46 -13.56
CA ILE A 877 20.78 18.01 -13.64
C ILE A 877 19.65 17.69 -14.63
N LEU A 878 20.07 17.28 -15.82
CA LEU A 878 19.18 17.04 -16.97
C LEU A 878 18.76 15.57 -17.06
N GLY A 879 17.52 15.31 -17.51
CA GLY A 879 16.98 13.97 -17.72
C GLY A 879 16.91 13.13 -16.43
N VAL A 880 16.12 13.59 -15.46
CA VAL A 880 15.86 12.88 -14.19
C VAL A 880 14.39 12.54 -14.04
N MET A 881 14.08 11.66 -13.09
CA MET A 881 12.77 11.58 -12.47
C MET A 881 12.88 12.29 -11.10
N PRO A 882 11.97 13.23 -10.81
CA PRO A 882 11.87 13.86 -9.50
C PRO A 882 11.09 12.94 -8.53
N PRO A 883 11.03 13.25 -7.22
CA PRO A 883 10.06 12.64 -6.30
C PRO A 883 8.63 12.54 -6.85
N ASP A 884 8.18 13.46 -7.73
CA ASP A 884 6.97 13.20 -8.52
C ASP A 884 7.18 12.23 -9.69
N GLU A 885 7.07 10.94 -9.40
CA GLU A 885 7.13 9.86 -10.40
C GLU A 885 6.07 9.93 -11.53
N ASP A 886 5.04 10.79 -11.44
CA ASP A 886 4.13 11.02 -12.59
C ASP A 886 4.82 11.78 -13.73
N HIS A 887 5.94 12.47 -13.46
CA HIS A 887 6.78 13.16 -14.44
C HIS A 887 8.14 12.47 -14.59
N SER A 888 8.57 12.19 -15.83
CA SER A 888 9.84 11.48 -16.09
C SER A 888 10.67 12.15 -17.17
N LEU A 889 12.00 11.97 -17.08
CA LEU A 889 12.99 12.57 -17.99
C LEU A 889 12.91 14.11 -18.03
N VAL A 890 12.53 14.73 -16.91
CA VAL A 890 12.48 16.19 -16.76
C VAL A 890 13.89 16.77 -16.59
N ASN A 891 14.04 18.07 -16.85
CA ASN A 891 15.29 18.79 -16.64
C ASN A 891 15.17 19.67 -15.40
N ASN A 892 16.24 19.71 -14.60
CA ASN A 892 16.36 20.59 -13.45
C ASN A 892 15.17 20.46 -12.48
N SER A 893 14.85 19.23 -12.06
CA SER A 893 13.99 19.01 -10.91
C SER A 893 14.49 19.85 -9.73
N VAL A 894 13.63 20.69 -9.19
CA VAL A 894 14.00 21.64 -8.13
C VAL A 894 14.44 20.90 -6.87
N TYR A 895 13.73 19.82 -6.50
CA TYR A 895 14.16 18.94 -5.42
C TYR A 895 15.52 18.30 -5.71
N THR A 896 15.69 17.68 -6.88
CA THR A 896 16.91 16.92 -7.20
C THR A 896 18.14 17.83 -7.22
N ASN A 897 18.03 19.04 -7.79
CA ASN A 897 19.10 20.02 -7.83
C ASN A 897 19.49 20.50 -6.42
N VAL A 898 18.51 20.86 -5.57
CA VAL A 898 18.78 21.35 -4.21
C VAL A 898 19.29 20.23 -3.29
N ALA A 899 18.75 19.01 -3.41
CA ALA A 899 19.23 17.83 -2.70
C ALA A 899 20.69 17.50 -3.08
N ALA A 900 21.03 17.50 -4.38
CA ALA A 900 22.40 17.30 -4.86
C ALA A 900 23.36 18.40 -4.33
N ALA A 901 22.94 19.67 -4.34
CA ALA A 901 23.73 20.75 -3.76
C ALA A 901 23.95 20.58 -2.24
N SER A 902 22.94 20.10 -1.51
CA SER A 902 23.06 19.75 -0.08
C SER A 902 24.01 18.57 0.15
N ALA A 903 23.96 17.54 -0.70
CA ALA A 903 24.86 16.40 -0.65
C ALA A 903 26.33 16.80 -0.92
N LEU A 904 26.58 17.68 -1.90
CA LEU A 904 27.92 18.23 -2.17
C LEU A 904 28.48 19.03 -0.98
N ARG A 905 27.66 19.88 -0.34
CA ARG A 905 28.05 20.59 0.90
C ARG A 905 28.32 19.61 2.05
N THR A 906 27.53 18.54 2.16
CA THR A 906 27.69 17.49 3.16
C THR A 906 28.99 16.70 2.95
N ALA A 907 29.33 16.35 1.70
CA ALA A 907 30.59 15.70 1.36
C ALA A 907 31.81 16.55 1.77
N LYS A 908 31.78 17.85 1.48
CA LYS A 908 32.82 18.79 1.94
C LYS A 908 32.89 18.88 3.47
N TYR A 909 31.74 18.94 4.14
CA TYR A 909 31.68 18.99 5.60
C TYR A 909 32.29 17.73 6.24
N ALA A 910 31.96 16.54 5.72
CA ALA A 910 32.55 15.28 6.16
C ALA A 910 34.07 15.22 5.90
N ALA A 911 34.53 15.64 4.72
CA ALA A 911 35.97 15.71 4.40
C ALA A 911 36.76 16.53 5.44
N CYS A 912 36.21 17.67 5.88
CA CYS A 912 36.81 18.51 6.92
C CYS A 912 36.75 17.89 8.33
N LEU A 913 35.78 17.01 8.62
CA LEU A 913 35.66 16.32 9.91
C LEU A 913 36.58 15.09 10.01
N CYS A 914 36.78 14.36 8.90
CA CYS A 914 37.58 13.14 8.87
C CYS A 914 39.05 13.37 8.47
N ASP A 915 39.48 14.63 8.28
CA ASP A 915 40.81 15.03 7.82
C ASP A 915 41.25 14.29 6.53
N ALA A 916 40.33 14.17 5.58
CA ALA A 916 40.53 13.37 4.38
C ALA A 916 41.67 13.92 3.50
N GLU A 917 42.62 13.05 3.12
CA GLU A 917 43.68 13.34 2.15
C GLU A 917 43.09 13.54 0.73
N THR A 918 42.49 14.71 0.53
CA THR A 918 41.88 15.16 -0.73
C THR A 918 42.68 16.33 -1.30
N SER A 919 42.64 16.53 -2.61
CA SER A 919 43.24 17.71 -3.23
C SER A 919 42.39 18.94 -2.97
N ASP A 920 43.00 20.10 -2.70
CA ASP A 920 42.27 21.36 -2.45
C ASP A 920 41.24 21.65 -3.55
N GLY A 921 41.61 21.43 -4.82
CA GLY A 921 40.73 21.63 -5.98
C GLY A 921 39.49 20.72 -6.03
N PHE A 922 39.48 19.58 -5.33
CA PHE A 922 38.28 18.76 -5.17
C PHE A 922 37.28 19.41 -4.21
N LEU A 923 37.75 19.89 -3.05
CA LEU A 923 36.92 20.58 -2.06
C LEU A 923 36.41 21.94 -2.57
N GLU A 924 37.20 22.63 -3.39
CA GLU A 924 36.77 23.81 -4.14
C GLU A 924 35.65 23.45 -5.13
N SER A 925 35.83 22.41 -5.96
CA SER A 925 34.81 21.95 -6.93
C SER A 925 33.47 21.59 -6.28
N LEU A 926 33.49 20.88 -5.14
CA LEU A 926 32.27 20.58 -4.36
C LEU A 926 31.49 21.85 -3.99
N SER A 927 32.21 22.93 -3.66
CA SER A 927 31.63 24.21 -3.26
C SER A 927 31.10 24.98 -4.47
N GLU A 928 31.93 25.10 -5.51
CA GLU A 928 31.61 25.83 -6.74
C GLU A 928 30.33 25.29 -7.39
N VAL A 929 30.19 23.97 -7.51
CA VAL A 929 29.00 23.34 -8.08
C VAL A 929 27.78 23.49 -7.16
N ALA A 930 27.93 23.32 -5.84
CA ALA A 930 26.81 23.43 -4.91
C ALA A 930 26.24 24.85 -4.82
N ASP A 931 27.10 25.87 -4.85
CA ASP A 931 26.71 27.27 -4.71
C ASP A 931 26.24 27.91 -6.03
N ASN A 932 26.56 27.30 -7.19
CA ASN A 932 26.08 27.71 -8.51
C ASN A 932 25.06 26.71 -9.13
N MET A 933 24.48 25.83 -8.32
CA MET A 933 23.40 24.93 -8.76
C MET A 933 22.15 25.74 -9.13
N TRP A 934 21.56 25.45 -10.28
CA TRP A 934 20.33 26.07 -10.76
C TRP A 934 19.14 25.59 -9.92
N VAL A 935 18.36 26.54 -9.41
CA VAL A 935 17.11 26.31 -8.69
C VAL A 935 16.02 27.02 -9.51
N PRO A 936 15.13 26.30 -10.21
CA PRO A 936 14.03 26.91 -10.95
C PRO A 936 13.22 27.86 -10.06
N PHE A 937 13.07 29.11 -10.49
CA PHE A 937 12.31 30.13 -9.77
C PHE A 937 11.64 31.10 -10.73
N ASP A 938 10.31 31.26 -10.59
CA ASP A 938 9.53 32.26 -11.32
C ASP A 938 9.45 33.55 -10.49
N SER A 939 10.17 34.57 -10.93
CA SER A 939 10.22 35.87 -10.25
C SER A 939 8.98 36.76 -10.45
N GLU A 940 8.10 36.45 -11.42
CA GLU A 940 6.85 37.19 -11.63
C GLU A 940 5.71 36.65 -10.75
N LEU A 941 5.64 35.33 -10.62
CA LEU A 941 4.62 34.62 -9.84
C LEU A 941 5.07 34.30 -8.40
N GLY A 942 6.37 34.35 -8.12
CA GLY A 942 6.96 34.22 -6.80
C GLY A 942 6.91 32.81 -6.23
N TYR A 943 7.24 31.80 -7.05
CA TYR A 943 7.22 30.38 -6.66
C TYR A 943 8.35 29.62 -7.36
N HIS A 944 8.65 28.41 -6.89
CA HIS A 944 9.59 27.48 -7.52
C HIS A 944 8.82 26.49 -8.42
N PRO A 945 8.97 26.54 -9.76
CA PRO A 945 8.51 25.48 -10.65
C PRO A 945 9.21 24.16 -10.32
N GLU A 946 8.48 23.05 -10.41
CA GLU A 946 8.98 21.74 -9.99
C GLU A 946 10.14 21.23 -10.87
N PHE A 947 10.11 21.59 -12.16
CA PHE A 947 11.14 21.32 -13.16
C PHE A 947 11.05 22.35 -14.29
N ASP A 948 12.04 22.38 -15.19
CA ASP A 948 12.04 23.27 -16.35
C ASP A 948 10.83 23.00 -17.26
N GLY A 949 9.89 23.94 -17.30
CA GLY A 949 8.69 23.87 -18.13
C GLY A 949 7.42 23.34 -17.43
N TYR A 950 7.44 23.12 -16.11
CA TYR A 950 6.26 22.78 -15.31
C TYR A 950 5.13 23.82 -15.49
N GLU A 951 3.89 23.37 -15.77
CA GLU A 951 2.71 24.23 -15.86
C GLU A 951 1.88 24.17 -14.57
N ILE A 952 1.53 25.33 -13.99
CA ILE A 952 0.74 25.40 -12.74
C ILE A 952 -0.60 24.66 -12.88
N GLY A 953 -0.79 23.64 -12.06
CA GLY A 953 -1.99 22.81 -12.04
C GLY A 953 -1.86 21.49 -12.82
N GLU A 954 -0.67 21.19 -13.36
CA GLU A 954 -0.28 19.81 -13.65
C GLU A 954 -0.37 18.97 -12.37
N ALA A 955 -0.92 17.76 -12.49
CA ALA A 955 -1.22 16.91 -11.35
C ALA A 955 0.00 16.10 -10.93
N ILE A 956 0.32 16.11 -9.65
CA ILE A 956 1.53 15.46 -9.09
C ILE A 956 1.17 14.26 -8.22
N LYS A 957 2.05 13.27 -8.14
CA LYS A 957 1.92 12.08 -7.29
C LYS A 957 2.04 12.42 -5.81
N GLN A 958 3.08 13.15 -5.44
CA GLN A 958 3.51 13.32 -4.05
C GLN A 958 4.28 14.64 -3.81
N ALA A 959 4.85 14.81 -2.62
CA ALA A 959 5.61 16.01 -2.25
C ALA A 959 6.95 16.09 -3.00
N ASP A 960 7.16 17.18 -3.75
CA ASP A 960 8.43 17.51 -4.41
C ASP A 960 8.96 18.88 -3.94
N ALA A 961 8.60 19.97 -4.65
CA ALA A 961 9.07 21.33 -4.36
C ALA A 961 8.74 21.82 -2.93
N ILE A 962 7.72 21.26 -2.29
CA ILE A 962 7.42 21.58 -0.88
C ILE A 962 8.43 21.01 0.12
N LEU A 963 9.26 20.04 -0.29
CA LEU A 963 10.36 19.48 0.52
C LEU A 963 11.59 20.40 0.62
N LEU A 964 11.65 21.46 -0.19
CA LEU A 964 12.73 22.45 -0.17
C LEU A 964 12.91 23.11 1.20
N GLY A 965 11.81 23.44 1.88
CA GLY A 965 11.85 24.06 3.22
C GLY A 965 12.23 23.05 4.30
N TYR A 966 11.41 22.01 4.48
CA TYR A 966 11.75 20.85 5.30
C TYR A 966 11.50 19.58 4.47
N PRO A 967 12.44 18.61 4.43
CA PRO A 967 13.64 18.50 5.26
C PRO A 967 14.91 19.18 4.73
N LEU A 968 14.93 19.73 3.51
CA LEU A 968 16.18 20.21 2.88
C LEU A 968 16.76 21.51 3.50
N GLY A 969 15.96 22.33 4.16
CA GLY A 969 16.42 23.53 4.87
C GLY A 969 16.75 24.73 3.97
N LEU A 970 16.20 24.80 2.75
CA LEU A 970 16.43 25.93 1.84
C LEU A 970 15.80 27.22 2.43
N GLU A 971 16.64 28.24 2.64
CA GLU A 971 16.17 29.56 3.07
C GLU A 971 15.37 30.24 1.95
N MET A 972 14.13 30.61 2.24
CA MET A 972 13.18 31.20 1.28
C MET A 972 12.41 32.34 1.94
N ASP A 973 11.99 33.33 1.14
CA ASP A 973 11.05 34.35 1.63
C ASP A 973 9.69 33.71 1.99
N SER A 974 9.08 34.17 3.08
CA SER A 974 7.84 33.58 3.58
C SER A 974 6.64 33.73 2.62
N ALA A 975 6.65 34.70 1.70
CA ALA A 975 5.64 34.79 0.66
C ALA A 975 5.86 33.73 -0.44
N VAL A 976 7.12 33.46 -0.82
CA VAL A 976 7.48 32.38 -1.77
C VAL A 976 7.13 31.01 -1.16
N ARG A 977 7.55 30.76 0.08
CA ARG A 977 7.24 29.49 0.79
C ARG A 977 5.73 29.25 0.90
N ARG A 978 4.93 30.29 1.18
CA ARG A 978 3.46 30.22 1.13
C ARG A 978 2.96 29.85 -0.27
N LYS A 979 3.55 30.47 -1.31
CA LYS A 979 3.10 30.32 -2.69
C LYS A 979 3.35 28.91 -3.23
N ASP A 980 4.52 28.35 -2.94
CA ASP A 980 4.84 26.95 -3.24
C ASP A 980 3.81 26.01 -2.61
N LEU A 981 3.55 26.15 -1.31
CA LEU A 981 2.57 25.33 -0.60
C LEU A 981 1.15 25.49 -1.17
N GLU A 982 0.72 26.70 -1.55
CA GLU A 982 -0.60 26.92 -2.18
C GLU A 982 -0.75 26.24 -3.54
N ILE A 983 0.30 26.26 -4.36
CA ILE A 983 0.28 25.69 -5.70
C ILE A 983 0.25 24.16 -5.61
N TYR A 984 1.18 23.58 -4.84
CA TYR A 984 1.35 22.13 -4.81
C TYR A 984 0.30 21.42 -3.94
N GLU A 985 -0.28 22.06 -2.91
CA GLU A 985 -1.43 21.51 -2.15
C GLU A 985 -2.62 21.20 -3.07
N ALA A 986 -2.82 21.99 -4.12
CA ALA A 986 -3.89 21.83 -5.11
C ALA A 986 -3.53 20.86 -6.25
N ALA A 987 -2.24 20.58 -6.47
CA ALA A 987 -1.74 19.73 -7.55
C ALA A 987 -1.76 18.23 -7.20
N VAL A 988 -1.61 17.87 -5.92
CA VAL A 988 -1.48 16.46 -5.49
C VAL A 988 -2.74 15.65 -5.81
N ARG A 989 -2.57 14.56 -6.55
CA ARG A 989 -3.65 13.66 -6.95
C ARG A 989 -4.28 12.91 -5.76
N PRO A 990 -5.57 12.55 -5.80
CA PRO A 990 -6.24 11.85 -4.68
C PRO A 990 -5.65 10.47 -4.32
N THR A 991 -4.98 9.82 -5.27
CA THR A 991 -4.29 8.52 -5.09
C THR A 991 -2.83 8.67 -4.68
N GLY A 992 -2.40 9.86 -4.23
CA GLY A 992 -1.06 10.08 -3.68
C GLY A 992 -0.86 9.44 -2.30
N PRO A 993 0.38 9.04 -1.96
CA PRO A 993 0.68 8.35 -0.71
C PRO A 993 0.56 9.27 0.51
N ALA A 994 0.34 8.66 1.68
CA ALA A 994 0.05 9.33 2.96
C ALA A 994 1.02 10.46 3.34
N MET A 995 2.31 10.27 3.06
CA MET A 995 3.40 11.10 3.56
C MET A 995 3.38 12.56 3.09
N THR A 996 2.79 12.83 1.92
CA THR A 996 2.73 14.15 1.27
C THR A 996 2.07 15.21 2.14
N TRP A 997 0.97 14.86 2.81
CA TRP A 997 0.19 15.80 3.61
C TRP A 997 0.90 16.16 4.92
N SER A 998 1.75 15.27 5.44
CA SER A 998 2.57 15.56 6.61
C SER A 998 3.58 16.68 6.34
N MET A 999 4.21 16.71 5.16
CA MET A 999 5.17 17.77 4.81
C MET A 999 4.48 19.11 4.49
N HIS A 1000 3.26 19.07 3.94
CA HIS A 1000 2.42 20.27 3.87
C HIS A 1000 2.05 20.78 5.28
N ALA A 1001 1.75 19.90 6.24
CA ALA A 1001 1.50 20.29 7.63
C ALA A 1001 2.72 20.93 8.29
N VAL A 1002 3.93 20.40 8.07
CA VAL A 1002 5.19 21.02 8.52
C VAL A 1002 5.36 22.40 7.86
N GLY A 1003 5.19 22.51 6.54
CA GLY A 1003 5.33 23.78 5.82
C GLY A 1003 4.35 24.87 6.27
N TRP A 1004 3.10 24.51 6.55
CA TRP A 1004 2.12 25.45 7.12
C TRP A 1004 2.44 25.85 8.56
N ALA A 1005 2.97 24.93 9.37
CA ALA A 1005 3.45 25.23 10.72
C ALA A 1005 4.69 26.16 10.72
N GLU A 1006 5.62 26.01 9.76
CA GLU A 1006 6.77 26.92 9.56
C GLU A 1006 6.33 28.37 9.33
N LEU A 1007 5.20 28.58 8.65
CA LEU A 1007 4.62 29.89 8.38
C LEU A 1007 3.70 30.42 9.50
N GLY A 1008 3.41 29.60 10.52
CA GLY A 1008 2.45 29.91 11.58
C GLY A 1008 0.98 29.87 11.16
N GLU A 1009 0.65 29.23 10.03
CA GLU A 1009 -0.72 29.07 9.53
C GLU A 1009 -1.39 27.81 10.08
N TRP A 1010 -1.61 27.81 11.41
CA TRP A 1010 -2.03 26.64 12.17
C TRP A 1010 -3.34 25.99 11.69
N ASP A 1011 -4.33 26.77 11.20
CA ASP A 1011 -5.59 26.22 10.66
C ASP A 1011 -5.35 25.34 9.40
N ARG A 1012 -4.39 25.72 8.55
CA ARG A 1012 -3.99 24.94 7.36
C ARG A 1012 -3.11 23.76 7.76
N ALA A 1013 -2.21 23.95 8.71
CA ALA A 1013 -1.40 22.88 9.28
C ALA A 1013 -2.27 21.78 9.90
N GLU A 1014 -3.32 22.13 10.65
CA GLU A 1014 -4.33 21.21 11.18
C GLU A 1014 -5.04 20.45 10.05
N THR A 1015 -5.49 21.16 9.02
CA THR A 1015 -6.21 20.54 7.89
C THR A 1015 -5.34 19.49 7.18
N MET A 1016 -4.06 19.80 6.94
CA MET A 1016 -3.13 18.86 6.29
C MET A 1016 -2.66 17.74 7.22
N PHE A 1017 -2.50 18.01 8.52
CA PHE A 1017 -2.16 17.01 9.53
C PHE A 1017 -3.26 15.97 9.68
N ASN A 1018 -4.52 16.40 9.81
CA ASN A 1018 -5.67 15.49 9.86
C ASN A 1018 -5.77 14.64 8.57
N LYS A 1019 -5.49 15.24 7.42
CA LYS A 1019 -5.48 14.55 6.12
C LYS A 1019 -4.37 13.51 5.98
N SER A 1020 -3.23 13.63 6.68
CA SER A 1020 -2.09 12.72 6.54
C SER A 1020 -2.30 11.34 7.17
N TYR A 1021 -3.15 11.22 8.19
CA TYR A 1021 -3.42 9.95 8.87
C TYR A 1021 -4.87 9.45 8.75
N GLN A 1022 -5.88 10.32 8.87
CA GLN A 1022 -7.28 9.89 9.05
C GLN A 1022 -7.84 9.09 7.86
N LEU A 1023 -7.33 9.33 6.65
CA LEU A 1023 -7.75 8.63 5.43
C LEU A 1023 -6.98 7.32 5.18
N TYR A 1024 -5.86 7.10 5.89
CA TYR A 1024 -4.89 6.03 5.62
C TYR A 1024 -4.83 4.98 6.74
N VAL A 1025 -5.15 5.36 7.98
CA VAL A 1025 -5.27 4.45 9.13
C VAL A 1025 -6.50 3.53 8.99
N ARG A 1026 -6.36 2.28 9.45
CA ARG A 1026 -7.40 1.24 9.46
C ARG A 1026 -7.62 0.69 10.87
N GLU A 1027 -8.89 0.56 11.22
CA GLU A 1027 -9.35 -0.22 12.38
C GLU A 1027 -9.10 -1.73 12.13
N PRO A 1028 -8.86 -2.54 13.18
CA PRO A 1028 -8.77 -2.14 14.58
C PRO A 1028 -7.38 -1.67 15.00
N PHE A 1029 -6.33 -2.33 14.50
CA PHE A 1029 -4.98 -2.27 15.06
C PHE A 1029 -4.14 -1.07 14.58
N ARG A 1030 -4.79 -0.01 14.12
CA ARG A 1030 -4.19 1.23 13.61
C ARG A 1030 -3.15 0.98 12.49
N ILE A 1031 -3.36 -0.05 11.67
CA ILE A 1031 -2.55 -0.39 10.49
C ILE A 1031 -2.71 0.72 9.42
N TRP A 1032 -1.63 1.10 8.75
CA TRP A 1032 -1.66 2.09 7.67
C TRP A 1032 -1.67 1.43 6.30
N THR A 1033 -2.38 2.03 5.35
CA THR A 1033 -2.27 1.71 3.91
C THR A 1033 -1.62 2.87 3.17
N GLU A 1034 -0.80 2.58 2.16
CA GLU A 1034 -0.15 3.59 1.32
C GLU A 1034 -1.15 4.59 0.71
N ALA A 1035 -2.25 4.09 0.13
CA ALA A 1035 -3.29 4.88 -0.53
C ALA A 1035 -4.58 5.02 0.31
N GLN A 1036 -5.34 6.08 0.04
CA GLN A 1036 -6.59 6.41 0.77
C GLN A 1036 -7.70 5.36 0.60
N ASP A 1037 -7.67 4.60 -0.49
CA ASP A 1037 -8.66 3.57 -0.83
C ASP A 1037 -8.36 2.18 -0.22
N GLY A 1038 -7.25 2.04 0.52
CA GLY A 1038 -6.82 0.77 1.11
C GLY A 1038 -5.97 -0.11 0.18
N LEU A 1039 -5.56 0.41 -0.97
CA LEU A 1039 -4.59 -0.21 -1.87
C LEU A 1039 -3.15 0.25 -1.58
N GLY A 1040 -2.21 -0.26 -2.37
CA GLY A 1040 -0.79 -0.09 -2.14
C GLY A 1040 -0.27 -0.95 -0.98
N ALA A 1041 0.91 -0.60 -0.48
CA ALA A 1041 1.57 -1.32 0.62
C ALA A 1041 0.75 -1.32 1.92
N ILE A 1042 0.80 -2.44 2.63
CA ILE A 1042 0.21 -2.63 3.96
C ILE A 1042 1.24 -2.37 5.05
N ASN A 1043 0.74 -1.94 6.22
CA ASN A 1043 1.54 -1.53 7.36
C ASN A 1043 2.58 -0.47 6.95
N PHE A 1044 2.10 0.54 6.23
CA PHE A 1044 2.91 1.54 5.52
C PHE A 1044 3.66 2.46 6.50
N ILE A 1045 4.83 2.02 6.97
CA ILE A 1045 5.64 2.71 7.99
C ILE A 1045 6.29 4.00 7.47
N THR A 1046 6.40 4.18 6.15
CA THR A 1046 6.73 5.49 5.54
C THR A 1046 5.70 6.57 5.90
N GLY A 1047 4.41 6.24 5.80
CA GLY A 1047 3.32 7.16 6.16
C GLY A 1047 3.32 7.49 7.65
N MET A 1048 3.54 6.48 8.49
CA MET A 1048 3.73 6.64 9.94
C MET A 1048 4.92 7.55 10.25
N GLY A 1049 6.08 7.32 9.62
CA GLY A 1049 7.28 8.14 9.76
C GLY A 1049 7.03 9.60 9.41
N GLY A 1050 6.43 9.86 8.24
CA GLY A 1050 6.03 11.21 7.85
C GLY A 1050 5.06 11.87 8.84
N PHE A 1051 4.07 11.14 9.36
CA PHE A 1051 3.14 11.65 10.38
C PHE A 1051 3.82 11.96 11.72
N LEU A 1052 4.72 11.10 12.19
CA LEU A 1052 5.54 11.40 13.38
C LEU A 1052 6.44 12.62 13.13
N GLN A 1053 6.97 12.80 11.92
CA GLN A 1053 7.70 14.01 11.54
C GLN A 1053 6.83 15.28 11.59
N ALA A 1054 5.55 15.21 11.22
CA ALA A 1054 4.65 16.36 11.38
C ALA A 1054 4.43 16.74 12.87
N ILE A 1055 4.49 15.77 13.80
CA ILE A 1055 4.46 16.06 15.24
C ILE A 1055 5.79 16.65 15.71
N LEU A 1056 6.92 16.05 15.32
CA LEU A 1056 8.26 16.39 15.83
C LEU A 1056 8.83 17.68 15.20
N PHE A 1057 8.80 17.77 13.87
CA PHE A 1057 9.38 18.88 13.10
C PHE A 1057 8.30 19.90 12.66
N GLY A 1058 7.01 19.53 12.66
CA GLY A 1058 5.91 20.48 12.50
C GLY A 1058 5.52 21.10 13.84
N TYR A 1059 4.70 20.40 14.63
CA TYR A 1059 4.12 20.93 15.86
C TYR A 1059 5.12 21.23 16.97
N ALA A 1060 6.01 20.31 17.35
CA ALA A 1060 7.07 20.61 18.32
C ALA A 1060 8.16 21.54 17.75
N GLY A 1061 8.17 21.76 16.43
CA GLY A 1061 9.03 22.72 15.74
C GLY A 1061 10.52 22.43 15.90
N ILE A 1062 10.91 21.16 16.07
CA ILE A 1062 12.31 20.76 16.25
C ILE A 1062 13.09 21.04 14.97
N ARG A 1063 14.29 21.62 15.04
CA ARG A 1063 15.28 21.57 13.95
C ARG A 1063 16.63 21.16 14.52
N ILE A 1064 17.18 20.09 13.95
CA ILE A 1064 18.53 19.61 14.25
C ILE A 1064 19.51 20.55 13.54
N GLN A 1065 20.44 21.14 14.29
CA GLN A 1065 21.52 21.96 13.73
C GLN A 1065 22.85 21.48 14.29
N THR A 1066 23.92 21.75 13.54
CA THR A 1066 25.28 21.32 13.88
C THR A 1066 25.73 21.76 15.27
N ASP A 1067 25.28 22.91 15.79
CA ASP A 1067 25.71 23.47 17.08
C ASP A 1067 24.62 23.52 18.18
N ARG A 1068 23.34 23.35 17.82
CA ARG A 1068 22.18 23.49 18.73
C ARG A 1068 21.00 22.61 18.31
N LEU A 1069 20.03 22.49 19.20
CA LEU A 1069 18.71 21.95 18.90
C LEU A 1069 17.68 23.09 19.02
N TYR A 1070 17.07 23.48 17.90
CA TYR A 1070 16.09 24.57 17.84
C TYR A 1070 14.67 24.04 18.05
N PHE A 1071 13.80 24.83 18.69
CA PHE A 1071 12.42 24.49 19.00
C PHE A 1071 11.47 25.68 18.75
N ASN A 1072 10.33 25.41 18.11
CA ASN A 1072 9.23 26.35 18.00
C ASN A 1072 7.89 25.63 18.26
N PRO A 1073 7.58 25.26 19.50
CA PRO A 1073 6.52 24.30 19.78
C PRO A 1073 5.12 24.91 19.83
N HIS A 1074 4.18 24.16 19.26
CA HIS A 1074 2.74 24.30 19.28
C HIS A 1074 2.12 22.93 19.62
N LEU A 1075 0.91 22.91 20.16
CA LEU A 1075 0.20 21.65 20.41
C LEU A 1075 -0.52 21.17 19.14
N PRO A 1076 -0.55 19.85 18.85
CA PRO A 1076 -1.40 19.32 17.79
C PRO A 1076 -2.91 19.55 18.07
N PRO A 1077 -3.78 19.44 17.06
CA PRO A 1077 -5.22 19.64 17.20
C PRO A 1077 -5.84 18.73 18.28
N GLY A 1078 -6.70 19.29 19.15
CA GLY A 1078 -7.33 18.53 20.25
C GLY A 1078 -6.40 18.16 21.41
N VAL A 1079 -5.08 18.39 21.31
CA VAL A 1079 -4.09 18.02 22.33
C VAL A 1079 -3.94 19.13 23.37
N THR A 1080 -3.91 18.75 24.65
CA THR A 1080 -3.72 19.64 25.79
C THR A 1080 -2.28 19.61 26.34
N GLU A 1081 -1.57 18.49 26.15
CA GLU A 1081 -0.17 18.30 26.52
C GLU A 1081 0.47 17.25 25.60
N LEU A 1082 1.70 17.55 25.14
CA LEU A 1082 2.55 16.69 24.31
C LEU A 1082 3.87 16.45 25.06
N GLU A 1083 4.22 15.19 25.33
CA GLU A 1083 5.48 14.82 25.98
C GLU A 1083 6.37 14.03 25.00
N LEU A 1084 7.57 14.53 24.73
CA LEU A 1084 8.62 13.84 23.96
C LEU A 1084 9.70 13.38 24.94
N ARG A 1085 9.77 12.08 25.24
CA ARG A 1085 10.69 11.54 26.25
C ARG A 1085 11.71 10.59 25.62
N GLY A 1086 12.98 10.85 25.90
CA GLY A 1086 14.12 10.09 25.39
C GLY A 1086 14.89 10.80 24.27
N VAL A 1087 14.51 12.05 23.94
CA VAL A 1087 15.13 12.86 22.88
C VAL A 1087 16.64 12.97 23.10
N ALA A 1088 17.38 12.38 22.17
CA ALA A 1088 18.83 12.26 22.19
C ALA A 1088 19.48 13.41 21.43
N TYR A 1089 20.51 14.02 22.01
CA TYR A 1089 21.35 15.02 21.36
C TYR A 1089 22.75 15.03 21.97
N ARG A 1090 23.78 14.84 21.15
CA ARG A 1090 25.21 14.84 21.53
C ARG A 1090 25.51 14.03 22.81
N GLY A 1091 25.02 12.79 22.84
CA GLY A 1091 25.18 11.87 23.98
C GLY A 1091 24.34 12.19 25.23
N SER A 1092 23.55 13.26 25.23
CA SER A 1092 22.56 13.56 26.29
C SER A 1092 21.18 13.01 25.92
N ARG A 1093 20.36 12.65 26.91
CA ARG A 1093 18.94 12.30 26.74
C ARG A 1093 18.05 13.20 27.57
N SER A 1094 16.96 13.67 26.97
CA SER A 1094 16.03 14.63 27.59
C SER A 1094 14.56 14.21 27.48
N SER A 1095 13.72 14.79 28.34
CA SER A 1095 12.27 14.83 28.20
C SER A 1095 11.82 16.27 27.98
N ILE A 1096 10.86 16.46 27.08
CA ILE A 1096 10.32 17.75 26.66
C ILE A 1096 8.81 17.68 26.78
N THR A 1097 8.25 18.40 27.75
CA THR A 1097 6.79 18.51 27.92
C THR A 1097 6.33 19.87 27.42
N ILE A 1098 5.49 19.86 26.39
CA ILE A 1098 4.84 21.03 25.81
C ILE A 1098 3.39 21.04 26.32
N GLY A 1099 2.96 22.15 26.91
CA GLY A 1099 1.57 22.32 27.35
C GLY A 1099 1.12 23.77 27.24
N SER A 1100 -0.17 24.01 27.50
CA SER A 1100 -0.76 25.36 27.42
C SER A 1100 -0.10 26.41 28.32
N ASN A 1101 0.57 25.98 29.39
CA ASN A 1101 1.23 26.85 30.38
C ASN A 1101 2.74 27.08 30.13
N GLY A 1102 3.32 26.56 29.05
CA GLY A 1102 4.74 26.68 28.72
C GLY A 1102 5.42 25.34 28.38
N ILE A 1103 6.74 25.34 28.37
CA ILE A 1103 7.57 24.18 27.99
C ILE A 1103 8.47 23.80 29.16
N ILE A 1104 8.57 22.51 29.43
CA ILE A 1104 9.43 21.94 30.48
C ILE A 1104 10.46 21.04 29.80
N PHE A 1105 11.74 21.37 29.96
CA PHE A 1105 12.86 20.53 29.53
C PHE A 1105 13.50 19.88 30.77
N GLN A 1106 13.67 18.56 30.73
CA GLN A 1106 14.30 17.79 31.80
C GLN A 1106 15.42 16.96 31.19
N ALA A 1107 16.68 17.19 31.59
CA ALA A 1107 17.77 16.31 31.22
C ALA A 1107 17.72 15.07 32.11
N LYS A 1108 17.66 13.88 31.50
CA LYS A 1108 17.73 12.60 32.21
C LYS A 1108 19.18 12.13 32.31
N GLU A 1109 19.91 12.27 31.20
CA GLU A 1109 21.32 11.92 31.05
C GLU A 1109 22.01 13.11 30.36
N LEU A 1110 23.16 13.55 30.88
CA LEU A 1110 23.96 14.66 30.33
C LEU A 1110 25.32 14.12 29.88
N SER A 1111 25.78 14.52 28.70
CA SER A 1111 27.12 14.20 28.21
C SER A 1111 28.21 15.00 28.94
N GLU A 1112 29.47 14.58 28.80
CA GLU A 1112 30.61 15.13 29.55
C GLU A 1112 30.83 16.64 29.32
N SER A 1113 30.40 17.17 28.16
CA SER A 1113 30.47 18.60 27.82
C SER A 1113 29.36 19.44 28.49
N LYS A 1114 28.33 18.82 29.06
CA LYS A 1114 27.25 19.41 29.90
C LYS A 1114 26.48 20.61 29.32
N THR A 1115 26.64 20.91 28.03
CA THR A 1115 26.12 22.14 27.43
C THR A 1115 25.11 21.79 26.34
N LEU A 1116 23.81 21.80 26.67
CA LEU A 1116 22.74 21.76 25.68
C LEU A 1116 22.38 23.21 25.28
N PHE A 1117 22.64 23.56 24.02
CA PHE A 1117 22.13 24.78 23.41
C PHE A 1117 20.72 24.51 22.88
N LEU A 1118 19.71 24.95 23.63
CA LEU A 1118 18.32 24.96 23.19
C LEU A 1118 17.97 26.37 22.73
N GLN A 1119 17.41 26.52 21.54
CA GLN A 1119 16.92 27.83 21.10
C GLN A 1119 15.41 27.79 20.92
N GLN A 1120 14.70 28.70 21.60
CA GLN A 1120 13.28 28.94 21.40
C GLN A 1120 13.09 30.37 20.89
N SER A 1121 12.65 30.51 19.63
CA SER A 1121 12.58 31.81 18.95
C SER A 1121 13.94 32.54 19.05
N ASP A 1122 14.00 33.76 19.61
CA ASP A 1122 15.24 34.53 19.79
C ASP A 1122 16.01 34.20 21.09
N MET A 1123 15.50 33.33 21.96
CA MET A 1123 16.14 32.99 23.24
C MET A 1123 16.97 31.71 23.15
N VAL A 1124 18.27 31.83 23.45
CA VAL A 1124 19.18 30.69 23.63
C VAL A 1124 19.28 30.36 25.11
N PHE A 1125 18.94 29.12 25.47
CA PHE A 1125 19.17 28.54 26.77
C PHE A 1125 20.41 27.66 26.75
N ILE A 1126 21.25 27.83 27.76
CA ILE A 1126 22.32 26.89 28.09
C ILE A 1126 21.83 26.07 29.28
N VAL A 1127 21.64 24.77 29.09
CA VAL A 1127 21.17 23.87 30.15
C VAL A 1127 22.36 23.21 30.84
N ASP A 1128 22.92 23.91 31.83
CA ASP A 1128 23.97 23.41 32.73
C ASP A 1128 23.41 22.57 33.91
N ASP A 1129 22.08 22.52 34.07
CA ASP A 1129 21.38 21.99 35.24
C ASP A 1129 20.20 21.10 34.83
N PHE A 1130 19.82 20.11 35.65
CA PHE A 1130 18.97 18.99 35.22
C PHE A 1130 17.53 19.35 34.80
N ASN A 1131 17.03 20.55 35.14
CA ASN A 1131 15.66 20.98 34.84
C ASN A 1131 15.61 22.45 34.41
N LEU A 1132 15.06 22.71 33.21
CA LEU A 1132 14.73 24.05 32.73
C LEU A 1132 13.21 24.17 32.52
N ARG A 1133 12.61 25.20 33.12
CA ARG A 1133 11.21 25.58 32.83
C ARG A 1133 11.19 26.92 32.10
N VAL A 1134 10.57 26.95 30.93
CA VAL A 1134 10.31 28.18 30.19
C VAL A 1134 8.84 28.58 30.41
N GLY A 1135 8.61 29.88 30.60
CA GLY A 1135 7.29 30.43 30.95
C GLY A 1135 6.23 30.26 29.84
N PRO A 1136 4.98 30.68 30.11
CA PRO A 1136 3.86 30.49 29.20
C PRO A 1136 4.07 31.18 27.86
N LEU A 1137 3.49 30.58 26.81
CA LEU A 1137 3.46 31.10 25.44
C LEU A 1137 2.90 32.52 25.44
N GLY A 1138 3.76 33.52 25.18
CA GLY A 1138 3.32 34.89 24.97
C GLY A 1138 2.47 35.01 23.69
N PRO A 1139 1.69 36.09 23.52
CA PRO A 1139 0.95 36.32 22.28
C PRO A 1139 1.93 36.35 21.10
N GLN A 1140 1.79 35.39 20.20
CA GLN A 1140 2.70 35.19 19.06
C GLN A 1140 2.75 36.47 18.22
N GLN A 1141 3.93 37.09 18.15
CA GLN A 1141 4.21 38.01 17.04
C GLN A 1141 4.58 37.15 15.83
N PRO A 1142 4.10 37.49 14.61
CA PRO A 1142 4.65 36.89 13.40
C PRO A 1142 6.16 37.17 13.35
N PRO A 1143 6.96 36.29 12.73
CA PRO A 1143 8.40 36.47 12.64
C PRO A 1143 8.73 37.87 12.12
N ALA A 1144 9.56 38.60 12.85
CA ALA A 1144 9.96 39.93 12.45
C ALA A 1144 10.66 39.83 11.08
N PRO A 1145 10.27 40.64 10.06
CA PRO A 1145 10.89 40.56 8.74
C PRO A 1145 12.40 40.77 8.89
N GLY A 1146 13.16 39.76 8.44
CA GLY A 1146 14.61 39.70 8.63
C GLY A 1146 15.28 40.98 8.15
N ARG A 1147 16.04 41.64 9.05
CA ARG A 1147 16.89 42.74 8.62
C ARG A 1147 17.98 42.16 7.69
N PRO A 1148 18.15 42.68 6.46
CA PRO A 1148 19.14 42.15 5.55
C PRO A 1148 20.55 42.36 6.12
N GLN A 1149 21.23 41.27 6.46
CA GLN A 1149 22.67 41.25 6.66
C GLN A 1149 23.33 40.74 5.37
N GLY A 1150 24.20 41.54 4.77
CA GLY A 1150 25.07 41.11 3.67
C GLY A 1150 24.38 40.90 2.33
N GLN A 1151 24.20 41.98 1.54
CA GLN A 1151 23.95 41.83 0.11
C GLN A 1151 25.18 41.23 -0.58
N LEU A 1152 25.04 40.07 -1.23
CA LEU A 1152 25.92 39.68 -2.33
C LEU A 1152 25.60 40.54 -3.58
N PRO A 1153 26.57 40.85 -4.46
CA PRO A 1153 26.46 42.03 -5.31
C PRO A 1153 25.69 41.79 -6.61
N ASN A 1154 24.64 42.59 -6.82
CA ASN A 1154 24.01 42.76 -8.13
C ASN A 1154 24.99 43.41 -9.11
N ASN A 1155 25.51 42.64 -10.07
CA ASN A 1155 26.39 43.15 -11.12
C ASN A 1155 25.69 43.15 -12.49
N ASN A 1156 24.98 44.24 -12.79
CA ASN A 1156 24.56 44.57 -14.15
C ASN A 1156 24.31 46.08 -14.32
N MET A 1157 25.40 46.87 -14.43
CA MET A 1157 25.41 48.12 -15.23
C MET A 1157 26.83 48.70 -15.33
N VAL A 1158 27.30 48.85 -16.58
CA VAL A 1158 28.47 49.67 -16.96
C VAL A 1158 27.91 50.97 -17.57
N PRO A 1159 28.33 52.17 -17.10
CA PRO A 1159 29.30 52.91 -17.91
C PRO A 1159 30.29 53.85 -17.19
N SER A 1160 31.50 53.91 -17.77
CA SER A 1160 32.37 55.08 -17.97
C SER A 1160 32.98 55.87 -16.78
N ALA A 1161 34.31 55.70 -16.68
CA ALA A 1161 35.35 56.75 -16.63
C ALA A 1161 35.42 57.77 -15.47
N GLN A 1162 36.53 57.76 -14.72
CA GLN A 1162 37.69 58.64 -14.95
C GLN A 1162 38.88 58.34 -14.00
N GLN A 1163 40.07 58.83 -14.34
CA GLN A 1163 41.32 58.67 -13.57
C GLN A 1163 41.43 59.72 -12.45
N HIS A 1164 42.01 59.38 -11.29
CA HIS A 1164 43.21 60.06 -10.75
C HIS A 1164 43.71 59.56 -9.37
N GLN A 1165 45.03 59.34 -9.31
CA GLN A 1165 46.03 59.72 -8.28
C GLN A 1165 45.84 59.42 -6.78
N GLN A 1166 46.91 58.85 -6.21
CA GLN A 1166 47.29 58.76 -4.79
C GLN A 1166 47.72 60.14 -4.20
N PRO A 1167 48.24 60.23 -2.95
CA PRO A 1167 47.69 59.83 -1.65
C PRO A 1167 47.70 61.01 -0.63
N GLY A 1168 47.10 60.87 0.55
CA GLY A 1168 47.13 61.92 1.58
C GLY A 1168 47.03 61.42 3.03
N ILE A 1169 48.08 61.62 3.81
CA ILE A 1169 48.15 61.29 5.26
C ILE A 1169 47.77 62.52 6.08
N VAL A 1170 46.71 62.45 6.91
CA VAL A 1170 46.57 63.25 8.15
C VAL A 1170 45.76 62.48 9.21
N ASN A 1171 46.40 62.18 10.34
CA ASN A 1171 45.78 62.03 11.67
C ASN A 1171 46.06 63.35 12.43
N PRO A 1172 45.22 63.85 13.38
CA PRO A 1172 44.98 63.11 14.64
C PRO A 1172 43.66 63.37 15.42
N GLY A 1173 43.42 62.52 16.43
CA GLY A 1173 42.53 62.80 17.57
C GLY A 1173 41.08 62.30 17.40
N GLY A 1174 40.48 61.52 18.30
CA GLY A 1174 40.99 60.94 19.54
C GLY A 1174 39.98 61.05 20.69
N TYR A 1175 39.26 59.98 20.99
CA TYR A 1175 38.64 59.71 22.30
C TYR A 1175 38.39 58.20 22.46
N SER A 1176 39.04 57.59 23.44
CA SER A 1176 38.85 56.18 23.78
C SER A 1176 37.73 56.02 24.83
N GLY A 1177 36.74 55.17 24.53
CA GLY A 1177 35.68 54.78 25.46
C GLY A 1177 35.72 53.27 25.72
N LYS A 1178 35.73 52.86 26.99
CA LYS A 1178 35.83 51.44 27.40
C LYS A 1178 34.48 50.71 27.36
N MET A 1179 34.50 49.44 27.01
CA MET A 1179 33.56 48.40 27.47
C MET A 1179 34.35 47.07 27.50
N VAL A 1180 34.92 46.67 28.64
CA VAL A 1180 34.32 45.85 29.72
C VAL A 1180 34.06 44.40 29.26
N LEU A 1181 34.96 43.51 29.67
CA LEU A 1181 34.79 42.05 29.70
C LEU A 1181 34.57 41.61 31.16
N PRO A 1182 33.60 40.73 31.45
CA PRO A 1182 33.69 39.76 32.55
C PRO A 1182 34.36 38.47 32.02
N GLY A 1183 35.20 37.74 32.74
CA GLY A 1183 35.61 37.90 34.14
C GLY A 1183 35.70 36.54 34.85
N THR A 1184 36.70 35.70 34.53
CA THR A 1184 36.97 34.44 35.23
C THR A 1184 38.02 34.60 36.33
N PRO A 1185 37.81 34.03 37.55
CA PRO A 1185 38.78 34.02 38.64
C PRO A 1185 39.79 32.84 38.51
N PRO A 1186 40.91 32.83 39.28
CA PRO A 1186 42.21 32.85 38.62
C PRO A 1186 43.04 31.55 38.72
N GLY A 1187 43.88 31.32 37.71
CA GLY A 1187 44.97 30.35 37.77
C GLY A 1187 46.23 30.94 38.43
N HIS A 1188 46.80 30.22 39.40
CA HIS A 1188 48.07 30.60 40.03
C HIS A 1188 49.27 29.94 39.32
N SER A 1189 49.92 30.71 38.45
CA SER A 1189 51.38 30.83 38.29
C SER A 1189 52.28 29.59 38.51
N GLN A 1190 53.01 29.14 37.49
CA GLN A 1190 54.41 29.57 37.24
C GLN A 1190 55.05 28.92 35.99
N GLN A 1191 55.95 29.69 35.37
CA GLN A 1191 56.77 29.39 34.20
C GLN A 1191 57.73 28.19 34.40
N PHE A 1192 58.18 27.55 33.32
CA PHE A 1192 59.62 27.54 32.94
C PHE A 1192 59.85 27.16 31.45
N GLN A 1193 61.05 27.44 30.94
CA GLN A 1193 61.41 27.44 29.52
C GLN A 1193 61.99 26.11 28.98
N VAL A 1194 61.67 25.83 27.72
CA VAL A 1194 62.55 25.39 26.60
C VAL A 1194 63.92 24.79 26.94
N LEU A 1195 64.21 23.60 26.39
CA LEU A 1195 65.51 23.27 25.76
C LEU A 1195 65.39 22.06 24.79
N LEU A 1196 66.32 21.94 23.83
CA LEU A 1196 66.28 21.07 22.65
C LEU A 1196 67.29 19.90 22.71
N ASN A 1197 66.86 18.70 22.28
CA ASN A 1197 67.66 17.62 21.63
C ASN A 1197 68.89 16.98 22.37
N PRO A 1198 69.46 15.84 21.89
CA PRO A 1198 68.84 14.65 21.26
C PRO A 1198 69.46 13.28 21.73
N GLN A 1199 68.94 12.16 21.17
CA GLN A 1199 69.52 10.78 21.09
C GLN A 1199 69.79 9.94 22.37
N GLU A 1200 69.16 8.76 22.48
CA GLU A 1200 69.75 7.44 22.14
C GLU A 1200 68.67 6.32 22.17
N GLU A 1201 69.01 5.09 21.74
CA GLU A 1201 68.07 4.02 21.29
C GLU A 1201 67.69 2.94 22.35
N ILE A 1202 67.02 1.86 21.86
CA ILE A 1202 66.92 0.47 22.38
C ILE A 1202 65.87 0.21 23.52
N PRO A 1203 65.13 -0.93 23.57
CA PRO A 1203 64.19 -1.49 22.58
C PRO A 1203 62.78 -1.84 23.17
N VAL A 1204 61.92 -2.40 22.32
CA VAL A 1204 60.56 -2.92 22.59
C VAL A 1204 60.47 -4.02 23.67
N MET A 1205 59.52 -3.91 24.62
CA MET A 1205 58.65 -5.03 25.07
C MET A 1205 57.39 -4.56 25.84
N LYS A 1206 56.31 -5.36 25.75
CA LYS A 1206 54.95 -5.10 26.26
C LYS A 1206 54.84 -5.10 27.81
N PRO A 1207 53.86 -4.39 28.39
CA PRO A 1207 53.26 -4.76 29.68
C PRO A 1207 51.78 -5.20 29.56
N ALA A 1208 51.30 -5.91 30.58
CA ALA A 1208 49.99 -6.57 30.62
C ALA A 1208 48.94 -5.82 31.46
N GLN A 1209 47.70 -6.35 31.42
CA GLN A 1209 46.49 -5.87 32.09
C GLN A 1209 46.63 -5.70 33.63
N ARG A 1210 45.75 -4.86 34.20
CA ARG A 1210 45.35 -4.91 35.62
C ARG A 1210 43.83 -4.99 35.75
N GLN A 1211 43.36 -5.90 36.60
CA GLN A 1211 42.02 -5.89 37.21
C GLN A 1211 42.10 -5.32 38.64
N PRO A 1212 40.92 -5.02 39.24
CA PRO A 1212 40.58 -5.49 40.59
C PRO A 1212 39.23 -6.25 40.57
N GLU A 1213 39.19 -7.53 40.96
CA GLU A 1213 38.82 -8.04 42.30
C GLU A 1213 37.34 -7.78 42.73
N VAL A 1214 36.41 -8.76 42.66
CA VAL A 1214 36.13 -9.92 43.58
C VAL A 1214 34.97 -9.60 44.56
N PRO A 1215 34.06 -10.54 45.00
CA PRO A 1215 34.17 -12.01 45.08
C PRO A 1215 32.98 -12.88 44.57
N LYS A 1216 33.28 -14.11 44.16
CA LYS A 1216 32.39 -15.30 44.32
C LYS A 1216 33.19 -16.43 44.98
N LYS A 1217 32.57 -17.20 45.88
CA LYS A 1217 33.17 -18.41 46.49
C LYS A 1217 32.67 -19.68 45.77
N HIS A 1218 33.63 -20.48 45.31
CA HIS A 1218 33.69 -21.96 45.33
C HIS A 1218 32.43 -22.80 44.97
N LEU A 1219 32.51 -23.88 44.17
CA LEU A 1219 33.67 -24.74 43.85
C LEU A 1219 33.44 -25.48 42.51
N ARG A 1220 34.45 -25.50 41.62
CA ARG A 1220 34.52 -26.37 40.43
C ARG A 1220 35.29 -27.66 40.75
N LYS A 1221 34.83 -28.78 40.19
CA LYS A 1221 35.60 -29.98 39.78
C LYS A 1221 34.78 -30.68 38.69
N SER A 1222 35.32 -31.26 37.61
CA SER A 1222 36.65 -31.23 36.96
C SER A 1222 36.57 -32.12 35.69
N PHE A 1223 37.52 -31.99 34.76
CA PHE A 1223 37.79 -32.84 33.58
C PHE A 1223 37.12 -32.49 32.23
N LEU A 1224 37.92 -31.82 31.40
CA LEU A 1224 38.24 -32.18 30.00
C LEU A 1224 39.48 -33.12 30.02
N PRO A 1225 39.97 -33.75 28.92
CA PRO A 1225 39.81 -33.38 27.49
C PRO A 1225 39.62 -34.58 26.52
N GLU A 1226 39.99 -34.35 25.25
CA GLU A 1226 40.17 -35.28 24.11
C GLU A 1226 38.89 -35.63 23.33
N SER A 1227 38.84 -35.70 21.99
CA SER A 1227 39.57 -35.15 20.82
C SER A 1227 39.19 -36.06 19.64
N ASP A 1228 39.08 -35.50 18.42
CA ASP A 1228 38.92 -36.21 17.13
C ASP A 1228 37.73 -37.17 16.96
N LEU A 1229 36.64 -36.65 16.38
CA LEU A 1229 35.96 -37.24 15.20
C LEU A 1229 34.99 -36.25 14.55
#